data_AF-A0A948ZM23-F1
#
_entry.id   AF-A0A948ZM23-F1
#
_cell.length_a   1.000
_cell.length_b   1.000
_cell.length_c   1.000
_cell.angle_alpha   90.00
_cell.angle_beta   90.00
_cell.angle_gamma   90.00
#
_symmetry.space_group_name_H-M   'P 1'
#
loop_
_entity.id
_entity.type
_entity.pdbx_description
1 polymer ?
#
loop_
_entity_poly.entity_id
_entity_poly.type
_entity_poly.pdbx_seq_one_letter_code
_entity_poly.pdbx_strand_id
1 'polypeptide(L)'
;MHCWNGAARFLAGFIAIGCLGLISAPLPAGDNTQAFLDGLRRRELHDIALDLLKSLRDSPKTDKDFRETLDYQFGVTLIGGARQLPLEEQEKQLDEAREYLEKFLADHPQHPLADSASRNLADLKIERGEALVEEARRPGKTPAERQLWLERARAMFREAQQSLVEIEARLVKKKQRFNKIDLNDAKLVGQRDQLVAEMMLARFALTKTYYDLAQTYEPGGKENKTLLREARAKFAHYFWKYNRWLGGYSFRLEQARCCKELGEYDRAGEILGALASPDPDDDEGFRQIRSAATKMALEIDLLPEVKKYKEAWAIFEEWEKSLRWPRRENDAAPEIRYLGGEAALELARGIGENDPQQARLRGAFRKRAKELFSLAARYPGEYQLKARLKLTDPLLAAGQVQIETPKSYAEARDRASLAWSQSWQPGLKPEQVERMRAEALVCLRFVLAHPSEETKIDELNTVRYRLAYLDWIIGEYYDAAVLGEFLARRYTDRPEGLQGAKIALAAYTALLHDLPPGADRRFEAGRIADIARFAAEHWPKDTLADDARLTLIRIAAADNDPQKALDFLRRISADSPRRGDAELLAGQALWRAYLEAARLPKQQQPTTAKMTEMISNARQMLTDGVERLRKGVDAGREVSYPLAAGTLSLAQICMEEDQGEKAVGWLDDPKIGAHTLAKAGSEAVDRGNFRVNTFKTALRAYVATERLQEAEQAMDALEKAAPAENLTQIYITLGRLLEKSLNRLQAEGSRAEADRVARGFELFLTRIANRPANQITFNALYWVAETFVGLGNSLAPDEGKLPPEAEKYYRKAALVYGRIVDICREDKEFAPREGAVEGIQIRLARCLRRLGKYDDAMDLLVEILAVRNNLIDAQREAAYTYQDWGREKPGYYLLAIRGGRKAKQKDGEIVYLVWGWGGIAGKVQFSEPHQDIFNEARYNLALCRLEYALSLSGEKKIEQLRRAEQDILLIQRLRPEMGGKKWYNQYDTLLRKIQGLLGMEENQRGLEASEKRMSAASK
;
A
#
# COMPACT_ATOMS: atom_id res chain seq x y z
N MET A 1 37.87 -1.82 9.25
CA MET A 1 37.61 -1.83 10.70
C MET A 1 37.58 -0.41 11.31
N HIS A 2 38.01 0.64 10.60
CA HIS A 2 38.15 1.99 11.17
C HIS A 2 36.91 2.91 11.16
N CYS A 3 35.78 2.56 10.49
CA CYS A 3 34.62 3.47 10.38
C CYS A 3 33.33 3.06 11.11
N TRP A 4 33.38 2.16 12.11
CA TRP A 4 32.16 1.56 12.70
C TRP A 4 31.89 1.83 14.17
N ASN A 5 32.75 2.61 14.83
CA ASN A 5 32.50 3.10 16.18
C ASN A 5 31.52 4.29 16.23
N GLY A 6 31.18 4.91 15.08
CA GLY A 6 30.29 6.07 15.03
C GLY A 6 28.81 5.80 15.34
N ALA A 7 28.25 4.67 14.87
CA ALA A 7 26.80 4.41 14.95
C ALA A 7 26.29 4.10 16.36
N ALA A 8 27.10 3.44 17.20
CA ALA A 8 26.77 3.20 18.62
C ALA A 8 26.84 4.48 19.47
N ARG A 9 27.60 5.48 18.99
CA ARG A 9 28.04 6.65 19.77
C ARG A 9 27.30 7.94 19.41
N PHE A 10 26.68 8.02 18.23
CA PHE A 10 25.65 9.01 17.89
C PHE A 10 24.48 8.99 18.91
N LEU A 11 24.22 7.83 19.50
CA LEU A 11 23.12 7.58 20.43
C LEU A 11 23.34 8.13 21.84
N ALA A 12 24.57 8.32 22.31
CA ALA A 12 24.82 9.03 23.56
C ALA A 12 24.39 10.51 23.45
N GLY A 13 24.57 11.12 22.27
CA GLY A 13 24.05 12.45 21.95
C GLY A 13 22.53 12.50 21.74
N PHE A 14 21.93 11.43 21.20
CA PHE A 14 20.48 11.34 20.98
C PHE A 14 19.68 11.06 22.27
N ILE A 15 20.17 10.22 23.18
CA ILE A 15 19.47 9.88 24.43
C ILE A 15 19.43 11.07 25.40
N ALA A 16 20.45 11.93 25.40
CA ALA A 16 20.45 13.16 26.18
C ALA A 16 19.37 14.17 25.71
N ILE A 17 19.00 14.14 24.42
CA ILE A 17 18.09 15.14 23.81
C ILE A 17 16.66 14.60 23.64
N GLY A 18 16.48 13.29 23.40
CA GLY A 18 15.15 12.68 23.22
C GLY A 18 14.24 12.76 24.45
N CYS A 19 14.80 12.98 25.65
CA CYS A 19 14.03 13.11 26.90
C CYS A 19 13.66 14.55 27.26
N LEU A 20 14.11 15.55 26.48
CA LEU A 20 13.73 16.95 26.64
C LEU A 20 12.68 17.40 25.60
N GLY A 21 12.32 16.55 24.64
CA GLY A 21 11.58 16.93 23.43
C GLY A 21 10.09 16.55 23.37
N LEU A 22 9.38 16.40 24.49
CA LEU A 22 7.93 16.13 24.50
C LEU A 22 7.13 17.08 25.41
N ILE A 23 7.31 18.40 25.27
CA ILE A 23 6.26 19.38 25.62
C ILE A 23 6.30 20.52 24.60
N SER A 24 5.28 20.58 23.73
CA SER A 24 4.99 21.75 22.89
C SER A 24 4.44 22.87 23.78
N ALA A 25 5.33 23.65 24.38
CA ALA A 25 5.02 24.94 25.00
C ALA A 25 5.97 26.00 24.41
N PRO A 26 5.57 27.29 24.30
CA PRO A 26 6.45 28.34 23.80
C PRO A 26 7.66 28.46 24.73
N LEU A 27 8.85 28.16 24.21
CA LEU A 27 10.08 28.08 24.99
C LEU A 27 10.64 29.48 25.30
N PRO A 28 11.11 29.74 26.52
CA PRO A 28 11.78 30.99 26.88
C PRO A 28 13.14 31.13 26.18
N ALA A 29 13.64 32.36 26.05
CA ALA A 29 14.79 32.75 25.23
C ALA A 29 16.15 32.03 25.51
N GLY A 30 16.25 31.19 26.55
CA GLY A 30 17.46 30.40 26.86
C GLY A 30 17.64 29.13 26.02
N ASP A 31 16.57 28.56 25.45
CA ASP A 31 16.61 27.23 24.80
C ASP A 31 17.33 27.17 23.44
N ASN A 32 17.54 28.31 22.77
CA ASN A 32 18.15 28.34 21.44
C ASN A 32 19.67 28.05 21.45
N THR A 33 20.40 28.41 22.52
CA THR A 33 21.85 28.26 22.58
C THR A 33 22.29 26.80 22.74
N GLN A 34 21.61 26.05 23.62
CA GLN A 34 21.88 24.63 23.81
C GLN A 34 21.53 23.83 22.56
N ALA A 35 20.37 24.08 21.95
CA ALA A 35 19.95 23.42 20.72
C ALA A 35 20.90 23.70 19.54
N PHE A 36 21.42 24.93 19.45
CA PHE A 36 22.42 25.29 18.44
C PHE A 36 23.76 24.58 18.66
N LEU A 37 24.26 24.57 19.90
CA LEU A 37 25.48 23.85 20.28
C LEU A 37 25.38 22.35 19.97
N ASP A 38 24.25 21.73 20.29
CA ASP A 38 24.00 20.32 19.99
C ASP A 38 23.88 20.07 18.49
N GLY A 39 23.32 21.03 17.73
CA GLY A 39 23.31 21.02 16.27
C GLY A 39 24.71 21.05 15.65
N LEU A 40 25.64 21.81 16.22
CA LEU A 40 27.05 21.84 15.78
C LEU A 40 27.74 20.49 16.05
N ARG A 41 27.58 19.95 17.27
CA ARG A 41 28.14 18.65 17.65
C ARG A 41 27.60 17.51 16.78
N ARG A 42 26.30 17.52 16.44
CA ARG A 42 25.67 16.52 15.56
C ARG A 42 26.24 16.53 14.14
N ARG A 43 26.81 17.65 13.70
CA ARG A 43 27.47 17.81 12.40
C ARG A 43 28.99 17.65 12.48
N GLU A 44 29.51 17.20 13.62
CA GLU A 44 30.94 17.02 13.91
C GLU A 44 31.76 18.32 13.86
N LEU A 45 31.09 19.48 13.93
CA LEU A 45 31.73 20.81 13.93
C LEU A 45 32.18 21.19 15.36
N HIS A 46 33.06 20.36 15.93
CA HIS A 46 33.48 20.47 17.33
C HIS A 46 34.37 21.69 17.59
N ASP A 47 35.19 22.07 16.62
CA ASP A 47 36.00 23.29 16.61
C ASP A 47 35.13 24.54 16.72
N ILE A 48 34.11 24.66 15.86
CA ILE A 48 33.15 25.78 15.87
C ILE A 48 32.35 25.79 17.18
N ALA A 49 31.98 24.61 17.68
CA ALA A 49 31.30 24.49 18.97
C ALA A 49 32.17 24.98 20.15
N LEU A 50 33.48 24.73 20.13
CA LEU A 50 34.40 25.24 21.15
C LEU A 50 34.57 26.76 21.07
N ASP A 51 34.63 27.33 19.86
CA ASP A 51 34.71 28.79 19.68
C ASP A 51 33.43 29.49 20.14
N LEU A 52 32.27 28.88 19.86
CA LEU A 52 31.00 29.34 20.42
C LEU A 52 31.04 29.35 21.95
N LEU A 53 31.48 28.24 22.58
CA LEU A 53 31.55 28.16 24.05
C LEU A 53 32.51 29.19 24.65
N LYS A 54 33.64 29.49 23.99
CA LYS A 54 34.56 30.58 24.40
C LYS A 54 33.85 31.92 24.34
N SER A 55 33.16 32.23 23.24
CA SER A 55 32.42 33.49 23.08
C SER A 55 31.32 33.65 24.15
N LEU A 56 30.68 32.55 24.56
CA LEU A 56 29.64 32.54 25.58
C LEU A 56 30.21 32.69 26.99
N ARG A 57 31.45 32.24 27.25
CA ARG A 57 32.12 32.44 28.54
C ARG A 57 32.37 33.93 28.82
N ASP A 58 32.78 34.68 27.79
CA ASP A 58 33.16 36.09 27.92
C ASP A 58 31.97 37.06 27.76
N SER A 59 30.82 36.58 27.28
CA SER A 59 29.64 37.41 27.05
C SER A 59 28.85 37.68 28.34
N PRO A 60 28.56 38.96 28.68
CA PRO A 60 27.70 39.30 29.81
C PRO A 60 26.24 38.90 29.57
N LYS A 61 25.85 38.65 28.31
CA LYS A 61 24.47 38.27 27.90
C LYS A 61 24.19 36.78 28.03
N THR A 62 25.17 35.96 28.38
CA THR A 62 24.97 34.52 28.60
C THR A 62 24.08 34.30 29.80
N ASP A 63 23.04 33.48 29.60
CA ASP A 63 22.10 33.08 30.64
C ASP A 63 22.83 32.48 31.86
N LYS A 64 22.33 32.78 33.06
CA LYS A 64 23.00 32.37 34.30
C LYS A 64 23.06 30.84 34.43
N ASP A 65 21.96 30.16 34.11
CA ASP A 65 21.88 28.70 34.23
C ASP A 65 22.80 28.04 33.20
N PHE A 66 22.88 28.59 31.98
CA PHE A 66 23.84 28.10 30.98
C PHE A 66 25.30 28.35 31.38
N ARG A 67 25.59 29.51 32.00
CA ARG A 67 26.95 29.87 32.44
C ARG A 67 27.50 28.89 33.48
N GLU A 68 26.64 28.39 34.39
CA GLU A 68 26.99 27.33 35.36
C GLU A 68 27.31 25.98 34.70
N THR A 69 26.88 25.75 33.45
CA THR A 69 27.17 24.51 32.70
C THR A 69 28.35 24.61 31.73
N LEU A 70 28.98 25.78 31.57
CA LEU A 70 30.01 25.99 30.53
C LEU A 70 31.14 24.98 30.60
N ASP A 71 31.70 24.74 31.79
CA ASP A 71 32.80 23.78 31.98
C ASP A 71 32.36 22.35 31.60
N TYR A 72 31.13 21.95 31.94
CA TYR A 72 30.55 20.70 31.46
C TYR A 72 30.45 20.66 29.92
N GLN A 73 29.97 21.73 29.30
CA GLN A 73 29.81 21.80 27.84
C GLN A 73 31.15 21.77 27.10
N PHE A 74 32.20 22.41 27.64
CA PHE A 74 33.56 22.30 27.11
C PHE A 74 34.05 20.86 27.16
N GLY A 75 33.95 20.21 28.32
CA GLY A 75 34.35 18.81 28.49
C GLY A 75 33.66 17.87 27.49
N VAL A 76 32.34 17.97 27.33
CA VAL A 76 31.58 17.13 26.38
C VAL A 76 31.98 17.40 24.93
N THR A 77 32.17 18.66 24.54
CA THR A 77 32.57 19.00 23.16
C THR A 77 33.98 18.49 22.86
N LEU A 78 34.92 18.62 23.80
CA LEU A 78 36.29 18.13 23.67
C LEU A 78 36.32 16.60 23.56
N ILE A 79 35.52 15.87 24.35
CA ILE A 79 35.37 14.41 24.19
C ILE A 79 34.93 14.04 22.77
N GLY A 80 33.95 14.78 22.23
CA GLY A 80 33.43 14.55 20.87
C GLY A 80 34.51 14.74 19.79
N GLY A 81 35.26 15.85 19.87
CA GLY A 81 36.29 16.18 18.88
C GLY A 81 37.55 15.33 18.94
N ALA A 82 37.89 14.76 20.11
CA ALA A 82 39.16 14.06 20.31
C ALA A 82 39.33 12.83 19.39
N ARG A 83 38.23 12.22 18.95
CA ARG A 83 38.23 10.99 18.14
C ARG A 83 38.79 11.16 16.72
N GLN A 84 38.82 12.38 16.21
CA GLN A 84 39.32 12.67 14.86
C GLN A 84 40.82 13.03 14.86
N LEU A 85 41.44 13.09 16.04
CA LEU A 85 42.82 13.51 16.20
C LEU A 85 43.80 12.32 16.23
N PRO A 86 45.06 12.52 15.85
CA PRO A 86 46.14 11.58 16.12
C PRO A 86 46.26 11.30 17.63
N LEU A 87 46.73 10.10 18.01
CA LEU A 87 46.76 9.62 19.41
C LEU A 87 47.35 10.64 20.41
N GLU A 88 48.45 11.31 20.07
CA GLU A 88 49.09 12.29 20.95
C GLU A 88 48.24 13.55 21.16
N GLU A 89 47.56 14.02 20.12
CA GLU A 89 46.66 15.18 20.20
C GLU A 89 45.33 14.80 20.86
N GLN A 90 44.86 13.59 20.60
CA GLN A 90 43.71 12.98 21.26
C GLN A 90 43.93 12.88 22.76
N GLU A 91 45.10 12.41 23.23
CA GLU A 91 45.42 12.34 24.67
C GLU A 91 45.37 13.73 25.33
N LYS A 92 46.00 14.74 24.71
CA LYS A 92 45.97 16.12 25.20
C LYS A 92 44.56 16.67 25.32
N GLN A 93 43.74 16.47 24.28
CA GLN A 93 42.35 16.96 24.28
C GLN A 93 41.48 16.22 25.31
N LEU A 94 41.71 14.91 25.51
CA LEU A 94 41.01 14.14 26.53
C LEU A 94 41.47 14.51 27.95
N ASP A 95 42.70 14.98 28.16
CA ASP A 95 43.15 15.57 29.43
C ASP A 95 42.49 16.93 29.68
N GLU A 96 42.44 17.80 28.68
CA GLU A 96 41.73 19.10 28.78
C GLU A 96 40.24 18.89 29.10
N ALA A 97 39.60 17.93 28.44
CA ALA A 97 38.22 17.55 28.73
C ALA A 97 38.03 17.07 30.18
N ARG A 98 39.02 16.34 30.72
CA ARG A 98 39.01 15.85 32.10
C ARG A 98 39.05 17.02 33.08
N GLU A 99 39.95 17.98 32.86
CA GLU A 99 40.10 19.16 33.72
C GLU A 99 38.81 19.97 33.80
N TYR A 100 38.15 20.21 32.66
CA TYR A 100 36.87 20.91 32.63
C TYR A 100 35.75 20.15 33.38
N LEU A 101 35.67 18.84 33.23
CA LEU A 101 34.66 18.03 33.92
C LEU A 101 34.93 17.90 35.42
N GLU A 102 36.19 17.75 35.83
CA GLU A 102 36.60 17.74 37.25
C GLU A 102 36.32 19.08 37.91
N LYS A 103 36.62 20.19 37.23
CA LYS A 103 36.29 21.54 37.70
C LYS A 103 34.78 21.73 37.86
N PHE A 104 33.99 21.33 36.87
CA PHE A 104 32.53 21.39 36.97
C PHE A 104 32.00 20.60 38.17
N LEU A 105 32.54 19.40 38.44
CA LEU A 105 32.14 18.60 39.60
C LEU A 105 32.55 19.23 40.94
N ALA A 106 33.68 19.92 40.99
CA ALA A 106 34.14 20.62 42.18
C ALA A 106 33.31 21.89 42.47
N ASP A 107 33.02 22.67 41.43
CA ASP A 107 32.28 23.94 41.55
C ASP A 107 30.76 23.71 41.71
N HIS A 108 30.24 22.62 41.11
CA HIS A 108 28.79 22.35 41.03
C HIS A 108 28.41 20.89 41.44
N PRO A 109 28.79 20.40 42.64
CA PRO A 109 28.64 18.99 43.03
C PRO A 109 27.18 18.50 43.17
N GLN A 110 26.23 19.42 43.32
CA GLN A 110 24.80 19.11 43.45
C GLN A 110 24.00 19.42 42.18
N HIS A 111 24.65 19.86 41.10
CA HIS A 111 23.98 20.21 39.86
C HIS A 111 23.37 18.97 39.19
N PRO A 112 22.21 19.08 38.50
CA PRO A 112 21.60 17.96 37.80
C PRO A 112 22.53 17.19 36.84
N LEU A 113 23.49 17.89 36.22
CA LEU A 113 24.49 17.31 35.30
C LEU A 113 25.70 16.66 36.01
N ALA A 114 25.80 16.67 37.34
CA ALA A 114 26.96 16.10 38.05
C ALA A 114 27.11 14.59 37.82
N ASP A 115 25.99 13.84 37.73
CA ASP A 115 26.07 12.42 37.38
C ASP A 115 26.51 12.23 35.92
N SER A 116 26.01 13.07 35.00
CA SER A 116 26.41 13.05 33.59
C SER A 116 27.90 13.39 33.42
N ALA A 117 28.42 14.36 34.18
CA ALA A 117 29.85 14.70 34.21
C ALA A 117 30.68 13.53 34.73
N SER A 118 30.23 12.86 35.81
CA SER A 118 30.87 11.65 36.34
C SER A 118 30.89 10.51 35.31
N ARG A 119 29.80 10.32 34.56
CA ARG A 119 29.75 9.34 33.46
C ARG A 119 30.70 9.72 32.34
N ASN A 120 30.72 10.98 31.91
CA ASN A 120 31.61 11.44 30.85
C ASN A 120 33.10 11.26 31.23
N LEU A 121 33.46 11.37 32.51
CA LEU A 121 34.80 11.01 32.99
C LEU A 121 35.12 9.52 32.84
N ALA A 122 34.13 8.63 32.99
CA ALA A 122 34.31 7.22 32.68
C ALA A 122 34.38 6.97 31.17
N ASP A 123 33.57 7.68 30.37
CA ASP A 123 33.60 7.61 28.91
C ASP A 123 34.97 8.07 28.35
N LEU A 124 35.63 9.06 28.97
CA LEU A 124 37.02 9.44 28.65
C LEU A 124 37.98 8.24 28.71
N LYS A 125 37.87 7.42 29.76
CA LYS A 125 38.71 6.23 29.93
C LYS A 125 38.40 5.18 28.86
N ILE A 126 37.13 5.03 28.49
CA ILE A 126 36.72 4.15 27.38
C ILE A 126 37.35 4.63 26.08
N GLU A 127 37.25 5.92 25.75
CA GLU A 127 37.82 6.47 24.51
C GLU A 127 39.36 6.31 24.47
N ARG A 128 40.06 6.50 25.60
CA ARG A 128 41.51 6.22 25.70
C ARG A 128 41.81 4.74 25.45
N GLY A 129 41.04 3.84 26.07
CA GLY A 129 41.21 2.40 25.89
C GLY A 129 41.01 1.98 24.43
N GLU A 130 40.01 2.52 23.75
CA GLU A 130 39.75 2.23 22.34
C GLU A 130 40.83 2.79 21.42
N ALA A 131 41.34 4.00 21.69
CA ALA A 131 42.46 4.57 20.94
C ALA A 131 43.71 3.67 21.05
N LEU A 132 44.00 3.13 22.23
CA LEU A 132 45.08 2.17 22.46
C LEU A 132 44.86 0.84 21.71
N VAL A 133 43.62 0.33 21.67
CA VAL A 133 43.28 -0.87 20.87
C VAL A 133 43.50 -0.62 19.38
N GLU A 134 43.08 0.54 18.87
CA GLU A 134 43.28 0.91 17.47
C GLU A 134 44.76 1.08 17.12
N GLU A 135 45.56 1.69 18.01
CA GLU A 135 47.02 1.80 17.83
C GLU A 135 47.70 0.42 17.80
N ALA A 136 47.24 -0.53 18.64
CA ALA A 136 47.71 -1.92 18.63
C ALA A 136 47.38 -2.66 17.33
N ARG A 137 46.30 -2.28 16.64
CA ARG A 137 45.89 -2.88 15.36
C ARG A 137 46.62 -2.30 14.15
N ARG A 138 47.35 -1.19 14.31
CA ARG A 138 48.09 -0.57 13.20
C ARG A 138 49.19 -1.50 12.66
N PRO A 139 49.41 -1.50 11.33
CA PRO A 139 50.51 -2.24 10.73
C PRO A 139 51.87 -1.67 11.17
N GLY A 140 52.90 -2.52 11.27
CA GLY A 140 54.27 -2.11 11.62
C GLY A 140 54.64 -2.18 13.11
N LYS A 141 53.73 -2.67 13.98
CA LYS A 141 53.96 -2.80 15.43
C LYS A 141 54.45 -4.21 15.80
N THR A 142 55.42 -4.29 16.70
CA THR A 142 55.92 -5.58 17.21
C THR A 142 54.89 -6.27 18.12
N PRO A 143 54.93 -7.61 18.26
CA PRO A 143 54.04 -8.31 19.19
C PRO A 143 54.10 -7.79 20.63
N ALA A 144 55.29 -7.37 21.10
CA ALA A 144 55.49 -6.81 22.43
C ALA A 144 54.81 -5.45 22.61
N GLU A 145 54.92 -4.55 21.63
CA GLU A 145 54.24 -3.24 21.64
C GLU A 145 52.72 -3.40 21.60
N ARG A 146 52.22 -4.33 20.77
CA ARG A 146 50.79 -4.65 20.71
C ARG A 146 50.28 -5.12 22.06
N GLN A 147 50.99 -6.07 22.69
CA GLN A 147 50.60 -6.59 23.99
C GLN A 147 50.57 -5.48 25.06
N LEU A 148 51.59 -4.61 25.08
CA LEU A 148 51.66 -3.47 26.01
C LEU A 148 50.45 -2.53 25.89
N TRP A 149 50.06 -2.15 24.67
CA TRP A 149 48.91 -1.28 24.47
C TRP A 149 47.58 -1.96 24.79
N LEU A 150 47.42 -3.24 24.47
CA LEU A 150 46.24 -4.01 24.85
C LEU A 150 46.13 -4.18 26.37
N GLU A 151 47.25 -4.30 27.10
CA GLU A 151 47.27 -4.29 28.58
C GLU A 151 46.85 -2.94 29.16
N ARG A 152 47.37 -1.84 28.60
CA ARG A 152 46.95 -0.48 29.00
C ARG A 152 45.46 -0.23 28.71
N ALA A 153 44.98 -0.66 27.55
CA ALA A 153 43.57 -0.58 27.19
C ALA A 153 42.68 -1.35 28.19
N ARG A 154 43.10 -2.57 28.57
CA ARG A 154 42.41 -3.37 29.60
C ARG A 154 42.32 -2.65 30.94
N ALA A 155 43.40 -1.99 31.36
CA ALA A 155 43.39 -1.21 32.59
C ALA A 155 42.37 -0.06 32.52
N MET A 156 42.38 0.70 31.43
CA MET A 156 41.43 1.80 31.21
C MET A 156 39.97 1.33 31.23
N PHE A 157 39.66 0.23 30.54
CA PHE A 157 38.29 -0.31 30.53
C PHE A 157 37.84 -0.84 31.89
N ARG A 158 38.73 -1.49 32.67
CA ARG A 158 38.40 -1.96 34.02
C ARG A 158 38.14 -0.80 34.98
N GLU A 159 38.94 0.25 34.90
CA GLU A 159 38.72 1.46 35.70
C GLU A 159 37.40 2.14 35.32
N ALA A 160 37.10 2.27 34.02
CA ALA A 160 35.83 2.80 33.56
C ALA A 160 34.65 1.96 34.06
N GLN A 161 34.77 0.63 33.99
CA GLN A 161 33.77 -0.31 34.48
C GLN A 161 33.51 -0.13 35.98
N GLN A 162 34.56 0.00 36.80
CA GLN A 162 34.43 0.26 38.24
C GLN A 162 33.70 1.58 38.49
N SER A 163 34.10 2.67 37.84
CA SER A 163 33.44 3.98 37.98
C SER A 163 31.97 3.93 37.56
N LEU A 164 31.65 3.23 36.47
CA LEU A 164 30.28 3.09 35.96
C LEU A 164 29.38 2.25 36.86
N VAL A 165 29.92 1.21 37.52
CA VAL A 165 29.17 0.44 38.55
C VAL A 165 28.79 1.33 39.73
N GLU A 166 29.72 2.16 40.20
CA GLU A 166 29.45 3.11 41.29
C GLU A 166 28.42 4.18 40.89
N ILE A 167 28.54 4.72 39.67
CA ILE A 167 27.57 5.66 39.10
C ILE A 167 26.19 5.01 38.99
N GLU A 168 26.09 3.79 38.46
CA GLU A 168 24.80 3.08 38.34
C GLU A 168 24.18 2.88 39.73
N ALA A 169 24.94 2.44 40.73
CA ALA A 169 24.44 2.25 42.08
C ALA A 169 23.90 3.56 42.68
N ARG A 170 24.58 4.69 42.48
CA ARG A 170 24.11 6.02 42.89
C ARG A 170 22.81 6.40 42.18
N LEU A 171 22.73 6.22 40.87
CA LEU A 171 21.54 6.56 40.07
C LEU A 171 20.33 5.67 40.44
N VAL A 172 20.54 4.38 40.69
CA VAL A 172 19.50 3.46 41.19
C VAL A 172 18.96 3.93 42.54
N LYS A 173 19.84 4.32 43.46
CA LYS A 173 19.45 4.88 44.77
C LYS A 173 18.68 6.20 44.62
N LYS A 174 19.11 7.09 43.72
CA LYS A 174 18.39 8.34 43.40
C LYS A 174 16.99 8.04 42.83
N LYS A 175 16.85 7.03 41.96
CA LYS A 175 15.58 6.66 41.32
C LYS A 175 14.52 6.21 42.33
N GLN A 176 14.93 5.61 43.45
CA GLN A 176 13.98 5.19 44.50
C GLN A 176 13.14 6.35 45.04
N ARG A 177 13.67 7.59 45.02
CA ARG A 177 12.94 8.80 45.41
C ARG A 177 11.80 9.15 44.47
N PHE A 178 11.81 8.61 43.25
CA PHE A 178 10.80 8.84 42.22
C PHE A 178 9.79 7.68 42.10
N ASN A 179 9.82 6.67 42.98
CA ASN A 179 8.91 5.51 42.91
C ASN A 179 7.46 5.84 43.29
N LYS A 180 7.23 6.97 43.98
CA LYS A 180 5.91 7.42 44.47
C LYS A 180 5.72 8.92 44.23
N ILE A 181 5.85 9.36 42.98
CA ILE A 181 5.62 10.75 42.58
C ILE A 181 4.19 10.95 42.08
N ASP A 182 3.67 12.18 42.18
CA ASP A 182 2.44 12.57 41.50
C ASP A 182 2.69 12.61 39.99
N LEU A 183 1.91 11.85 39.22
CA LEU A 183 2.03 11.76 37.77
C LEU A 183 1.48 13.01 37.05
N ASN A 184 0.75 13.87 37.75
CA ASN A 184 0.28 15.15 37.21
C ASN A 184 1.31 16.28 37.38
N ASP A 185 2.37 16.07 38.17
CA ASP A 185 3.47 17.02 38.29
C ASP A 185 4.47 16.79 37.14
N ALA A 186 4.31 17.57 36.07
CA ALA A 186 5.16 17.52 34.89
C ALA A 186 6.66 17.72 35.21
N LYS A 187 7.01 18.47 36.27
CA LYS A 187 8.39 18.71 36.67
C LYS A 187 9.00 17.47 37.34
N LEU A 188 8.27 16.82 38.24
CA LEU A 188 8.73 15.57 38.87
C LEU A 188 8.80 14.41 37.86
N VAL A 189 7.84 14.34 36.93
CA VAL A 189 7.87 13.37 35.83
C VAL A 189 9.08 13.61 34.93
N GLY A 190 9.33 14.86 34.54
CA GLY A 190 10.52 15.24 33.74
C GLY A 190 11.84 14.89 34.43
N GLN A 191 11.98 15.16 35.74
CA GLN A 191 13.17 14.78 36.51
C GLN A 191 13.37 13.26 36.60
N ARG A 192 12.28 12.49 36.78
CA ARG A 192 12.33 11.03 36.76
C ARG A 192 12.81 10.53 35.40
N ASP A 193 12.29 11.09 34.31
CA ASP A 193 12.58 10.63 32.95
C ASP A 193 14.02 10.98 32.55
N GLN A 194 14.52 12.18 32.92
CA GLN A 194 15.94 12.53 32.81
C GLN A 194 16.84 11.56 33.58
N LEU A 195 16.48 11.20 34.81
CA LEU A 195 17.22 10.23 35.61
C LEU A 195 17.20 8.83 34.97
N VAL A 196 16.07 8.41 34.40
CA VAL A 196 15.95 7.13 33.67
C VAL A 196 16.83 7.14 32.41
N ALA A 197 16.93 8.26 31.70
CA ALA A 197 17.81 8.43 30.55
C ALA A 197 19.29 8.33 30.93
N GLU A 198 19.71 9.00 32.01
CA GLU A 198 21.09 8.92 32.51
C GLU A 198 21.44 7.51 32.98
N MET A 199 20.50 6.80 33.64
CA MET A 199 20.66 5.39 33.98
C MET A 199 20.82 4.51 32.73
N MET A 200 20.09 4.79 31.66
CA MET A 200 20.20 4.04 30.41
C MET A 200 21.57 4.26 29.76
N LEU A 201 22.07 5.50 29.72
CA LEU A 201 23.41 5.83 29.22
C LEU A 201 24.51 5.15 30.03
N ALA A 202 24.46 5.24 31.36
CA ALA A 202 25.43 4.60 32.24
C ALA A 202 25.45 3.07 32.06
N ARG A 203 24.27 2.44 31.93
CA ARG A 203 24.15 1.00 31.66
C ARG A 203 24.66 0.60 30.28
N PHE A 204 24.43 1.44 29.27
CA PHE A 204 24.94 1.21 27.93
C PHE A 204 26.46 1.26 27.92
N ALA A 205 27.06 2.33 28.48
CA ALA A 205 28.51 2.46 28.62
C ALA A 205 29.10 1.30 29.43
N LEU A 206 28.49 0.95 30.57
CA LEU A 206 28.93 -0.18 31.40
C LEU A 206 28.89 -1.49 30.63
N THR A 207 27.81 -1.76 29.90
CA THR A 207 27.69 -2.98 29.09
C THR A 207 28.72 -3.00 27.97
N LYS A 208 28.96 -1.86 27.33
CA LYS A 208 29.95 -1.72 26.28
C LYS A 208 31.37 -2.02 26.76
N THR A 209 31.73 -1.67 28.00
CA THR A 209 33.06 -2.05 28.55
C THR A 209 33.34 -3.55 28.50
N TYR A 210 32.32 -4.42 28.59
CA TYR A 210 32.51 -5.87 28.43
C TYR A 210 32.88 -6.22 26.98
N TYR A 211 32.23 -5.58 26.01
CA TYR A 211 32.58 -5.71 24.59
C TYR A 211 33.99 -5.17 24.33
N ASP A 212 34.31 -3.98 24.81
CA ASP A 212 35.60 -3.33 24.61
C ASP A 212 36.74 -4.12 25.27
N LEU A 213 36.51 -4.68 26.46
CA LEU A 213 37.43 -5.64 27.09
C LEU A 213 37.62 -6.87 26.21
N ALA A 214 36.56 -7.41 25.60
CA ALA A 214 36.68 -8.53 24.67
C ALA A 214 37.61 -8.21 23.49
N GLN A 215 37.57 -6.96 22.98
CA GLN A 215 38.41 -6.49 21.88
C GLN A 215 39.91 -6.41 22.21
N THR A 216 40.27 -6.50 23.50
CA THR A 216 41.67 -6.52 23.95
C THR A 216 42.31 -7.92 24.00
N TYR A 217 41.49 -8.97 23.84
CA TYR A 217 41.95 -10.36 23.77
C TYR A 217 41.96 -10.84 22.33
N GLU A 218 42.67 -11.94 22.09
CA GLU A 218 42.71 -12.57 20.77
C GLU A 218 41.29 -12.94 20.28
N PRO A 219 40.90 -12.52 19.06
CA PRO A 219 39.60 -12.86 18.49
C PRO A 219 39.36 -14.37 18.50
N GLY A 220 38.22 -14.80 19.05
CA GLY A 220 37.85 -16.22 19.13
C GLY A 220 38.48 -17.00 20.30
N GLY A 221 39.37 -16.38 21.08
CA GLY A 221 39.92 -16.92 22.33
C GLY A 221 38.87 -17.11 23.43
N LYS A 222 39.24 -17.81 24.51
CA LYS A 222 38.32 -18.15 25.61
C LYS A 222 37.80 -16.90 26.32
N GLU A 223 38.70 -15.98 26.67
CA GLU A 223 38.41 -14.73 27.36
C GLU A 223 37.56 -13.81 26.47
N ASN A 224 37.94 -13.68 25.19
CA ASN A 224 37.20 -12.93 24.18
C ASN A 224 35.74 -13.44 24.07
N LYS A 225 35.54 -14.75 23.85
CA LYS A 225 34.20 -15.35 23.75
C LYS A 225 33.39 -15.22 25.03
N THR A 226 34.03 -15.30 26.20
CA THR A 226 33.34 -15.16 27.49
C THR A 226 32.79 -13.75 27.65
N LEU A 227 33.62 -12.75 27.44
CA LEU A 227 33.24 -11.33 27.53
C LEU A 227 32.20 -10.93 26.48
N LEU A 228 32.31 -11.41 25.23
CA LEU A 228 31.30 -11.17 24.20
C LEU A 228 29.94 -11.79 24.56
N ARG A 229 29.91 -12.98 25.18
CA ARG A 229 28.64 -13.60 25.63
C ARG A 229 28.03 -12.82 26.80
N GLU A 230 28.84 -12.34 27.72
CA GLU A 230 28.39 -11.48 28.82
C GLU A 230 27.83 -10.15 28.31
N ALA A 231 28.55 -9.49 27.40
CA ALA A 231 28.12 -8.26 26.74
C ALA A 231 26.78 -8.49 26.02
N ARG A 232 26.68 -9.54 25.18
CA ARG A 232 25.44 -9.92 24.47
C ARG A 232 24.27 -10.13 25.43
N ALA A 233 24.47 -10.85 26.54
CA ALA A 233 23.42 -11.12 27.52
C ALA A 233 22.93 -9.84 28.22
N LYS A 234 23.87 -8.94 28.58
CA LYS A 234 23.55 -7.65 29.18
C LYS A 234 22.85 -6.71 28.19
N PHE A 235 23.32 -6.64 26.94
CA PHE A 235 22.65 -5.87 25.88
C PHE A 235 21.21 -6.38 25.66
N ALA A 236 21.00 -7.69 25.58
CA ALA A 236 19.66 -8.28 25.47
C ALA A 236 18.77 -7.93 26.68
N HIS A 237 19.30 -8.05 27.90
CA HIS A 237 18.57 -7.72 29.12
C HIS A 237 18.11 -6.25 29.14
N TYR A 238 19.00 -5.32 28.79
CA TYR A 238 18.68 -3.89 28.81
C TYR A 238 17.81 -3.46 27.62
N PHE A 239 17.92 -4.11 26.46
CA PHE A 239 16.95 -3.88 25.37
C PHE A 239 15.52 -4.11 25.85
N TRP A 240 15.20 -5.26 26.43
CA TRP A 240 13.84 -5.55 26.91
C TRP A 240 13.37 -4.59 28.03
N LYS A 241 14.30 -4.06 28.81
CA LYS A 241 14.01 -3.06 29.84
C LYS A 241 13.70 -1.68 29.28
N TYR A 242 14.25 -1.34 28.12
CA TYR A 242 14.20 0.00 27.51
C TYR A 242 13.57 0.03 26.12
N ASN A 243 12.95 -1.05 25.64
CA ASN A 243 12.41 -1.17 24.27
C ASN A 243 11.31 -0.16 23.89
N ARG A 244 10.73 0.53 24.88
CA ARG A 244 9.80 1.65 24.69
C ARG A 244 10.48 2.98 24.34
N TRP A 245 11.80 3.06 24.50
CA TRP A 245 12.61 4.26 24.28
C TRP A 245 13.51 4.02 23.07
N LEU A 246 13.74 5.06 22.25
CA LEU A 246 14.64 4.99 21.11
C LEU A 246 16.03 4.43 21.49
N GLY A 247 16.57 4.85 22.63
CA GLY A 247 17.86 4.35 23.14
C GLY A 247 17.88 2.85 23.49
N GLY A 248 16.73 2.21 23.66
CA GLY A 248 16.64 0.75 23.82
C GLY A 248 17.14 0.01 22.58
N TYR A 249 16.84 0.52 21.38
CA TYR A 249 17.21 -0.11 20.11
C TYR A 249 18.73 -0.09 19.86
N SER A 250 19.49 0.80 20.53
CA SER A 250 20.96 0.78 20.54
C SER A 250 21.51 -0.46 21.22
N PHE A 251 20.90 -0.89 22.34
CA PHE A 251 21.29 -2.15 22.99
C PHE A 251 21.04 -3.33 22.05
N ARG A 252 19.95 -3.27 21.28
CA ARG A 252 19.62 -4.33 20.32
C ARG A 252 20.63 -4.39 19.17
N LEU A 253 21.07 -3.24 18.67
CA LEU A 253 22.12 -3.16 17.64
C LEU A 253 23.46 -3.71 18.15
N GLU A 254 23.89 -3.34 19.36
CA GLU A 254 25.13 -3.85 19.95
C GLU A 254 25.04 -5.33 20.36
N GLN A 255 23.84 -5.83 20.70
CA GLN A 255 23.60 -7.26 20.84
C GLN A 255 23.91 -7.99 19.53
N ALA A 256 23.44 -7.48 18.39
CA ALA A 256 23.72 -8.07 17.08
C ALA A 256 25.22 -8.04 16.75
N ARG A 257 25.93 -6.95 17.11
CA ARG A 257 27.39 -6.87 16.98
C ARG A 257 28.09 -7.97 17.78
N CYS A 258 27.70 -8.19 19.03
CA CYS A 258 28.26 -9.28 19.82
C CYS A 258 27.98 -10.66 19.19
N CYS A 259 26.79 -10.88 18.64
CA CYS A 259 26.48 -12.11 17.88
C CYS A 259 27.40 -12.26 16.66
N LYS A 260 27.61 -11.18 15.88
CA LYS A 260 28.53 -11.16 14.73
C LYS A 260 29.95 -11.55 15.12
N GLU A 261 30.52 -10.92 16.16
CA GLU A 261 31.88 -11.21 16.64
C GLU A 261 32.02 -12.62 17.24
N LEU A 262 30.92 -13.21 17.74
CA LEU A 262 30.87 -14.60 18.20
C LEU A 262 30.76 -15.62 17.05
N GLY A 263 30.58 -15.17 15.80
CA GLY A 263 30.27 -16.04 14.66
C GLY A 263 28.83 -16.56 14.64
N GLU A 264 27.94 -16.01 15.47
CA GLU A 264 26.52 -16.37 15.53
C GLU A 264 25.71 -15.57 14.50
N TYR A 265 26.04 -15.73 13.22
CA TYR A 265 25.54 -14.90 12.12
C TYR A 265 24.02 -14.97 11.96
N ASP A 266 23.39 -16.14 12.09
CA ASP A 266 21.94 -16.27 11.95
C ASP A 266 21.19 -15.46 13.02
N ARG A 267 21.65 -15.52 14.28
CA ARG A 267 21.08 -14.72 15.37
C ARG A 267 21.32 -13.24 15.19
N ALA A 268 22.48 -12.85 14.67
CA ALA A 268 22.75 -11.46 14.33
C ALA A 268 21.80 -11.00 13.22
N GLY A 269 21.61 -11.81 12.16
CA GLY A 269 20.70 -11.55 11.05
C GLY A 269 19.25 -11.38 11.48
N GLU A 270 18.72 -12.25 12.35
CA GLU A 270 17.36 -12.10 12.91
C GLU A 270 17.17 -10.76 13.64
N ILE A 271 18.15 -10.38 14.47
CA ILE A 271 18.10 -9.11 15.20
C ILE A 271 18.15 -7.93 14.22
N LEU A 272 19.05 -7.98 13.24
CA LEU A 272 19.26 -6.88 12.29
C LEU A 272 18.12 -6.73 11.30
N GLY A 273 17.53 -7.84 10.84
CA GLY A 273 16.36 -7.81 9.96
C GLY A 273 15.17 -7.12 10.62
N ALA A 274 14.90 -7.43 11.89
CA ALA A 274 13.87 -6.74 12.67
C ALA A 274 14.18 -5.25 12.91
N LEU A 275 15.47 -4.89 13.04
CA LEU A 275 15.91 -3.50 13.18
C LEU A 275 15.92 -2.73 11.87
N ALA A 276 16.01 -3.39 10.72
CA ALA A 276 16.14 -2.77 9.40
C ALA A 276 14.79 -2.54 8.70
N SER A 277 13.69 -3.07 9.24
CA SER A 277 12.36 -2.99 8.63
C SER A 277 11.90 -1.53 8.38
N PRO A 278 11.41 -1.21 7.17
CA PRO A 278 10.93 0.14 6.86
C PRO A 278 9.63 0.50 7.61
N ASP A 279 9.59 1.73 8.11
CA ASP A 279 8.44 2.41 8.69
C ASP A 279 8.43 3.86 8.14
N PRO A 280 7.37 4.25 7.39
CA PRO A 280 7.25 5.58 6.78
C PRO A 280 7.18 6.76 7.75
N ASP A 281 6.82 6.52 9.01
CA ASP A 281 6.54 7.56 10.02
C ASP A 281 7.70 7.77 11.01
N ASP A 282 8.83 7.12 10.77
CA ASP A 282 9.99 7.17 11.66
C ASP A 282 10.61 8.57 11.81
N ASP A 283 11.05 8.86 13.04
CA ASP A 283 11.90 10.01 13.32
C ASP A 283 13.35 9.82 12.79
N GLU A 284 14.17 10.86 12.92
CA GLU A 284 15.58 10.82 12.48
C GLU A 284 16.44 9.80 13.24
N GLY A 285 16.12 9.55 14.51
CA GLY A 285 16.88 8.63 15.35
C GLY A 285 16.67 7.17 14.92
N PHE A 286 15.43 6.77 14.62
CA PHE A 286 15.15 5.44 14.10
C PHE A 286 15.75 5.21 12.71
N ARG A 287 15.80 6.22 11.85
CA ARG A 287 16.48 6.15 10.55
C ARG A 287 17.97 5.78 10.67
N GLN A 288 18.68 6.35 11.63
CA GLN A 288 20.10 6.06 11.84
C GLN A 288 20.32 4.62 12.32
N ILE A 289 19.48 4.15 13.25
CA ILE A 289 19.54 2.76 13.74
C ILE A 289 19.26 1.79 12.60
N ARG A 290 18.24 2.05 11.78
CA ARG A 290 17.94 1.25 10.59
C ARG A 290 19.12 1.19 9.64
N SER A 291 19.69 2.35 9.31
CA SER A 291 20.84 2.42 8.39
C SER A 291 22.04 1.64 8.94
N ALA A 292 22.33 1.74 10.24
CA ALA A 292 23.38 0.97 10.89
C ALA A 292 23.07 -0.54 10.89
N ALA A 293 21.81 -0.93 11.10
CA ALA A 293 21.37 -2.31 11.08
C ALA A 293 21.46 -2.92 9.67
N THR A 294 20.94 -2.22 8.65
CA THR A 294 21.07 -2.58 7.23
C THR A 294 22.52 -2.78 6.86
N LYS A 295 23.38 -1.81 7.18
CA LYS A 295 24.81 -1.88 6.88
C LYS A 295 25.45 -3.12 7.53
N MET A 296 25.06 -3.49 8.75
CA MET A 296 25.66 -4.61 9.49
C MET A 296 25.16 -5.95 8.94
N ALA A 297 23.89 -6.01 8.56
CA ALA A 297 23.30 -7.19 7.92
C ALA A 297 24.01 -7.48 6.60
N LEU A 298 24.17 -6.45 5.76
CA LEU A 298 24.90 -6.56 4.50
C LEU A 298 26.34 -7.03 4.71
N GLU A 299 27.05 -6.48 5.70
CA GLU A 299 28.41 -6.94 6.01
C GLU A 299 28.45 -8.42 6.41
N ILE A 300 27.48 -8.92 7.17
CA ILE A 300 27.41 -10.32 7.58
C ILE A 300 27.12 -11.22 6.39
N ASP A 301 26.11 -10.89 5.59
CA ASP A 301 25.68 -11.71 4.47
C ASP A 301 26.75 -11.79 3.36
N LEU A 302 27.58 -10.75 3.23
CA LEU A 302 28.72 -10.69 2.31
C LEU A 302 29.98 -11.41 2.82
N LEU A 303 30.02 -11.89 4.07
CA LEU A 303 31.19 -12.59 4.60
C LEU A 303 31.53 -13.83 3.76
N PRO A 304 32.82 -14.16 3.56
CA PRO A 304 33.25 -15.35 2.83
C PRO A 304 32.72 -16.66 3.42
N GLU A 305 32.45 -16.72 4.72
CA GLU A 305 31.89 -17.91 5.38
C GLU A 305 30.36 -17.99 5.28
N VAL A 306 29.68 -16.87 5.00
CA VAL A 306 28.20 -16.76 4.99
C VAL A 306 27.64 -16.84 3.57
N LYS A 307 28.19 -16.04 2.64
CA LYS A 307 27.83 -16.02 1.20
C LYS A 307 26.34 -15.91 0.88
N LYS A 308 25.56 -15.22 1.72
CA LYS A 308 24.12 -14.99 1.52
C LYS A 308 23.88 -13.78 0.60
N TYR A 309 24.44 -13.84 -0.62
CA TYR A 309 24.45 -12.70 -1.55
C TYR A 309 23.04 -12.29 -2.03
N LYS A 310 22.11 -13.25 -2.11
CA LYS A 310 20.72 -12.96 -2.51
C LYS A 310 19.97 -12.20 -1.41
N GLU A 311 20.18 -12.61 -0.17
CA GLU A 311 19.62 -11.99 1.02
C GLU A 311 20.20 -10.58 1.20
N ALA A 312 21.52 -10.42 1.04
CA ALA A 312 22.16 -9.11 1.02
C ALA A 312 21.55 -8.18 -0.04
N TRP A 313 21.33 -8.67 -1.26
CA TRP A 313 20.69 -7.90 -2.31
C TRP A 313 19.26 -7.48 -1.94
N ALA A 314 18.46 -8.38 -1.37
CA ALA A 314 17.09 -8.08 -0.95
C ALA A 314 17.04 -7.02 0.16
N ILE A 315 17.92 -7.11 1.17
CA ILE A 315 18.04 -6.13 2.25
C ILE A 315 18.41 -4.75 1.70
N PHE A 316 19.33 -4.69 0.73
CA PHE A 316 19.69 -3.46 0.06
C PHE A 316 18.50 -2.85 -0.71
N GLU A 317 17.78 -3.65 -1.49
CA GLU A 317 16.62 -3.18 -2.26
C GLU A 317 15.51 -2.63 -1.36
N GLU A 318 15.27 -3.28 -0.21
CA GLU A 318 14.28 -2.81 0.77
C GLU A 318 14.68 -1.49 1.41
N TRP A 319 15.94 -1.34 1.80
CA TRP A 319 16.49 -0.08 2.28
C TRP A 319 16.37 1.03 1.23
N GLU A 320 16.71 0.74 -0.03
CA GLU A 320 16.66 1.74 -1.11
C GLU A 320 15.22 2.20 -1.42
N LYS A 321 14.25 1.28 -1.34
CA LYS A 321 12.82 1.60 -1.48
C LYS A 321 12.31 2.53 -0.38
N SER A 322 12.92 2.50 0.81
CA SER A 322 12.51 3.35 1.94
C SER A 322 12.91 4.83 1.78
N LEU A 323 13.81 5.17 0.85
CA LEU A 323 14.30 6.54 0.64
C LEU A 323 13.31 7.37 -0.21
N ARG A 324 12.62 8.36 0.38
CA ARG A 324 11.76 9.35 -0.35
C ARG A 324 12.58 10.44 -1.07
N TRP A 325 12.09 10.93 -2.20
CA TRP A 325 12.61 12.15 -2.88
C TRP A 325 12.28 13.42 -2.07
N PRO A 326 13.18 14.42 -1.92
CA PRO A 326 14.47 14.63 -2.60
C PRO A 326 15.70 14.07 -1.84
N ARG A 327 15.52 13.18 -0.85
CA ARG A 327 16.63 12.67 -0.03
C ARG A 327 17.52 11.64 -0.71
N ARG A 328 17.13 11.09 -1.87
CA ARG A 328 17.95 10.15 -2.65
C ARG A 328 19.33 10.70 -3.04
N GLU A 329 19.47 12.03 -3.15
CA GLU A 329 20.74 12.71 -3.46
C GLU A 329 21.49 13.23 -2.22
N ASN A 330 20.78 13.48 -1.11
CA ASN A 330 21.36 14.14 0.09
C ASN A 330 21.74 13.18 1.23
N ASP A 331 21.08 12.02 1.36
CA ASP A 331 21.52 10.98 2.31
C ASP A 331 22.61 10.12 1.66
N ALA A 332 23.84 10.59 1.81
CA ALA A 332 25.04 9.88 1.42
C ALA A 332 25.25 8.70 2.39
N ALA A 333 24.65 7.55 2.10
CA ALA A 333 25.07 6.25 2.64
C ALA A 333 25.96 5.52 1.62
N PRO A 334 27.18 6.03 1.31
CA PRO A 334 28.07 5.40 0.35
C PRO A 334 28.45 3.98 0.79
N GLU A 335 28.39 3.66 2.08
CA GLU A 335 28.71 2.33 2.60
C GLU A 335 27.65 1.31 2.23
N ILE A 336 26.37 1.63 2.43
CA ILE A 336 25.26 0.73 2.10
C ILE A 336 25.19 0.52 0.59
N ARG A 337 25.41 1.58 -0.20
CA ARG A 337 25.49 1.49 -1.66
C ARG A 337 26.67 0.62 -2.11
N TYR A 338 27.86 0.80 -1.50
CA TYR A 338 29.01 -0.06 -1.79
C TYR A 338 28.71 -1.54 -1.48
N LEU A 339 28.14 -1.85 -0.32
CA LEU A 339 27.81 -3.22 0.07
C LEU A 339 26.71 -3.83 -0.82
N GLY A 340 25.69 -3.05 -1.20
CA GLY A 340 24.71 -3.47 -2.21
C GLY A 340 25.34 -3.75 -3.57
N GLY A 341 26.34 -2.94 -3.96
CA GLY A 341 27.15 -3.17 -5.16
C GLY A 341 27.95 -4.46 -5.11
N GLU A 342 28.54 -4.80 -3.96
CA GLU A 342 29.23 -6.08 -3.73
C GLU A 342 28.25 -7.26 -3.87
N ALA A 343 27.06 -7.16 -3.27
CA ALA A 343 26.04 -8.20 -3.37
C ALA A 343 25.63 -8.45 -4.83
N ALA A 344 25.33 -7.38 -5.57
CA ALA A 344 25.03 -7.47 -7.00
C ALA A 344 26.19 -8.05 -7.83
N LEU A 345 27.43 -7.67 -7.51
CA LEU A 345 28.62 -8.18 -8.20
C LEU A 345 28.81 -9.69 -7.98
N GLU A 346 28.67 -10.17 -6.74
CA GLU A 346 28.79 -11.61 -6.44
C GLU A 346 27.62 -12.41 -7.02
N LEU A 347 26.40 -11.85 -7.04
CA LEU A 347 25.27 -12.45 -7.75
C LEU A 347 25.55 -12.58 -9.25
N ALA A 348 26.12 -11.56 -9.88
CA ALA A 348 26.53 -11.63 -11.28
C ALA A 348 27.59 -12.71 -11.53
N ARG A 349 28.53 -12.92 -10.61
CA ARG A 349 29.54 -14.01 -10.71
C ARG A 349 28.92 -15.39 -10.59
N GLY A 350 27.88 -15.54 -9.79
CA GLY A 350 27.19 -16.80 -9.59
C GLY A 350 26.30 -17.26 -10.75
N ILE A 351 26.12 -16.43 -11.79
CA ILE A 351 25.23 -16.71 -12.93
C ILE A 351 26.06 -17.14 -14.16
N GLY A 352 25.70 -18.31 -14.73
CA GLY A 352 26.34 -18.84 -15.94
C GLY A 352 26.02 -18.05 -17.21
N GLU A 353 26.85 -18.20 -18.23
CA GLU A 353 26.68 -17.59 -19.56
C GLU A 353 25.99 -18.54 -20.57
N ASN A 354 25.59 -19.72 -20.13
CA ASN A 354 25.22 -20.83 -21.02
C ASN A 354 23.83 -20.65 -21.66
N ASP A 355 23.02 -19.69 -21.19
CA ASP A 355 21.65 -19.43 -21.61
C ASP A 355 21.42 -17.91 -21.78
N PRO A 356 20.82 -17.43 -22.89
CA PRO A 356 20.42 -16.04 -23.09
C PRO A 356 19.68 -15.39 -21.90
N GLN A 357 18.82 -16.13 -21.20
CA GLN A 357 18.09 -15.58 -20.04
C GLN A 357 19.01 -15.33 -18.84
N GLN A 358 19.96 -16.25 -18.60
CA GLN A 358 20.97 -16.11 -17.55
C GLN A 358 21.97 -15.00 -17.88
N ALA A 359 22.37 -14.89 -19.15
CA ALA A 359 23.21 -13.78 -19.63
C ALA A 359 22.55 -12.41 -19.41
N ARG A 360 21.25 -12.28 -19.68
CA ARG A 360 20.49 -11.04 -19.42
C ARG A 360 20.42 -10.71 -17.93
N LEU A 361 20.12 -11.70 -17.09
CA LEU A 361 20.07 -11.51 -15.63
C LEU A 361 21.44 -11.12 -15.06
N ARG A 362 22.51 -11.76 -15.52
CA ARG A 362 23.89 -11.40 -15.18
C ARG A 362 24.21 -9.98 -15.60
N GLY A 363 23.82 -9.57 -16.82
CA GLY A 363 23.98 -8.20 -17.31
C GLY A 363 23.27 -7.16 -16.43
N ALA A 364 22.06 -7.47 -15.96
CA ALA A 364 21.30 -6.58 -15.07
C ALA A 364 22.02 -6.35 -13.73
N PHE A 365 22.49 -7.41 -13.07
CA PHE A 365 23.25 -7.30 -11.82
C PHE A 365 24.58 -6.56 -12.01
N ARG A 366 25.28 -6.78 -13.14
CA ARG A 366 26.52 -6.03 -13.47
C ARG A 366 26.25 -4.54 -13.61
N LYS A 367 25.21 -4.15 -14.36
CA LYS A 367 24.81 -2.74 -14.52
C LYS A 367 24.52 -2.12 -13.16
N ARG A 368 23.77 -2.83 -12.33
CA ARG A 368 23.37 -2.35 -11.01
C ARG A 368 24.55 -2.19 -10.05
N ALA A 369 25.47 -3.17 -10.01
CA ALA A 369 26.69 -3.08 -9.23
C ALA A 369 27.52 -1.84 -9.62
N LYS A 370 27.69 -1.60 -10.94
CA LYS A 370 28.43 -0.44 -11.45
C LYS A 370 27.82 0.89 -11.03
N GLU A 371 26.49 1.01 -11.13
CA GLU A 371 25.77 2.22 -10.70
C GLU A 371 26.01 2.51 -9.22
N LEU A 372 25.84 1.49 -8.36
CA LEU A 372 26.00 1.62 -6.92
C LEU A 372 27.43 1.97 -6.51
N PHE A 373 28.44 1.34 -7.12
CA PHE A 373 29.84 1.72 -6.89
C PHE A 373 30.14 3.13 -7.40
N SER A 374 29.57 3.54 -8.53
CA SER A 374 29.75 4.89 -9.07
C SER A 374 29.17 5.95 -8.14
N LEU A 375 28.00 5.69 -7.55
CA LEU A 375 27.39 6.56 -6.54
C LEU A 375 28.22 6.61 -5.26
N ALA A 376 28.70 5.46 -4.76
CA ALA A 376 29.55 5.40 -3.57
C ALA A 376 30.89 6.14 -3.78
N ALA A 377 31.45 6.11 -4.99
CA ALA A 377 32.71 6.77 -5.34
C ALA A 377 32.63 8.31 -5.43
N ARG A 378 31.42 8.89 -5.45
CA ARG A 378 31.21 10.35 -5.46
C ARG A 378 31.46 10.99 -4.10
N TYR A 379 31.28 10.25 -3.01
CA TYR A 379 31.40 10.77 -1.66
C TYR A 379 32.81 10.49 -1.09
N PRO A 380 33.52 11.48 -0.55
CA PRO A 380 34.80 11.27 0.13
C PRO A 380 34.64 10.34 1.34
N GLY A 381 35.53 9.36 1.52
CA GLY A 381 35.52 8.44 2.65
C GLY A 381 36.17 7.08 2.39
N GLU A 382 36.15 6.17 3.38
CA GLU A 382 36.75 4.82 3.29
C GLU A 382 36.26 4.04 2.05
N TYR A 383 34.98 4.23 1.70
CA TYR A 383 34.33 3.51 0.61
C TYR A 383 34.59 4.12 -0.76
N GLN A 384 35.14 5.34 -0.83
CA GLN A 384 35.45 6.00 -2.09
C GLN A 384 36.52 5.21 -2.87
N LEU A 385 37.65 4.92 -2.21
CA LEU A 385 38.73 4.17 -2.84
C LEU A 385 38.32 2.72 -3.10
N LYS A 386 37.61 2.10 -2.15
CA LYS A 386 37.09 0.72 -2.32
C LYS A 386 36.14 0.61 -3.51
N ALA A 387 35.22 1.56 -3.66
CA ALA A 387 34.29 1.60 -4.79
C ALA A 387 35.03 1.85 -6.11
N ARG A 388 36.01 2.76 -6.15
CA ARG A 388 36.86 2.98 -7.33
C ARG A 388 37.64 1.74 -7.74
N LEU A 389 38.19 1.00 -6.77
CA LEU A 389 38.86 -0.27 -7.03
C LEU A 389 37.87 -1.32 -7.55
N LYS A 390 36.67 -1.42 -6.98
CA LYS A 390 35.64 -2.36 -7.45
C LYS A 390 35.14 -2.02 -8.85
N LEU A 391 35.09 -0.74 -9.24
CA LEU A 391 34.79 -0.34 -10.61
C LEU A 391 35.83 -0.84 -11.65
N THR A 392 37.03 -1.23 -11.21
CA THR A 392 38.04 -1.88 -12.08
C THR A 392 37.94 -3.41 -12.13
N ASP A 393 36.97 -4.00 -11.43
CA ASP A 393 36.77 -5.46 -11.40
C ASP A 393 36.56 -6.00 -12.83
N PRO A 394 37.26 -7.07 -13.25
CA PRO A 394 37.13 -7.62 -14.60
C PRO A 394 35.72 -8.00 -15.01
N LEU A 395 34.82 -8.32 -14.08
CA LEU A 395 33.42 -8.59 -14.40
C LEU A 395 32.65 -7.30 -14.67
N LEU A 396 32.98 -6.19 -14.02
CA LEU A 396 32.42 -4.87 -14.34
C LEU A 396 33.10 -4.23 -15.55
N ALA A 397 34.36 -4.57 -15.76
CA ALA A 397 35.19 -4.18 -16.88
C ALA A 397 35.11 -5.16 -18.07
N ALA A 398 34.38 -6.27 -17.98
CA ALA A 398 34.15 -7.19 -19.11
C ALA A 398 33.25 -6.48 -20.12
N GLY A 399 33.85 -5.86 -21.13
CA GLY A 399 33.19 -4.91 -22.04
C GLY A 399 33.80 -3.50 -21.97
N GLN A 400 34.59 -3.18 -20.94
CA GLN A 400 35.53 -2.07 -20.93
C GLN A 400 36.92 -2.57 -21.34
N VAL A 401 37.22 -2.38 -22.61
CA VAL A 401 38.60 -2.11 -22.97
C VAL A 401 39.01 -0.80 -22.31
N GLN A 402 40.18 -0.76 -21.65
CA GLN A 402 40.80 0.51 -21.26
C GLN A 402 40.98 1.33 -22.53
N ILE A 403 40.04 2.25 -22.77
CA ILE A 403 40.09 3.18 -23.88
C ILE A 403 40.92 4.35 -23.37
N GLU A 404 42.12 4.51 -23.91
CA GLU A 404 42.96 5.67 -23.60
C GLU A 404 42.18 6.95 -23.90
N THR A 405 42.12 7.86 -22.92
CA THR A 405 41.52 9.18 -23.11
C THR A 405 42.26 9.92 -24.22
N PRO A 406 41.53 10.48 -25.22
CA PRO A 406 42.16 11.28 -26.26
C PRO A 406 42.97 12.43 -25.69
N LYS A 407 44.09 12.78 -26.34
CA LYS A 407 44.97 13.87 -25.91
C LYS A 407 44.62 15.21 -26.55
N SER A 408 43.85 15.19 -27.63
CA SER A 408 43.44 16.40 -28.36
C SER A 408 42.02 16.28 -28.91
N TYR A 409 41.42 17.43 -29.22
CA TYR A 409 40.11 17.51 -29.85
C TYR A 409 40.04 16.74 -31.19
N ALA A 410 41.05 16.93 -32.06
CA ALA A 410 41.11 16.26 -33.37
C ALA A 410 41.20 14.74 -33.23
N GLU A 411 42.06 14.26 -32.32
CA GLU A 411 42.18 12.83 -32.01
C GLU A 411 40.86 12.26 -31.48
N ALA A 412 40.19 12.97 -30.56
CA ALA A 412 38.93 12.54 -29.99
C ALA A 412 37.83 12.46 -31.06
N ARG A 413 37.74 13.45 -31.95
CA ARG A 413 36.74 13.49 -33.02
C ARG A 413 36.90 12.33 -34.01
N ASP A 414 38.13 12.07 -34.42
CA ASP A 414 38.43 11.05 -35.43
C ASP A 414 38.22 9.63 -34.85
N ARG A 415 38.68 9.41 -33.60
CA ARG A 415 38.43 8.16 -32.86
C ARG A 415 36.94 7.92 -32.62
N ALA A 416 36.21 8.95 -32.19
CA ALA A 416 34.76 8.86 -32.00
C ALA A 416 34.04 8.47 -33.29
N SER A 417 34.41 9.08 -34.42
CA SER A 417 33.78 8.81 -35.72
C SER A 417 34.10 7.41 -36.23
N LEU A 418 35.35 6.96 -36.09
CA LEU A 418 35.78 5.62 -36.45
C LEU A 418 35.04 4.57 -35.60
N ALA A 419 35.10 4.69 -34.27
CA ALA A 419 34.50 3.75 -33.35
C ALA A 419 32.97 3.69 -33.51
N TRP A 420 32.31 4.84 -33.71
CA TRP A 420 30.90 4.88 -34.05
C TRP A 420 30.62 4.08 -35.33
N SER A 421 31.32 4.38 -36.44
CA SER A 421 31.07 3.71 -37.73
C SER A 421 31.33 2.20 -37.70
N GLN A 422 32.39 1.77 -37.01
CA GLN A 422 32.75 0.36 -36.88
C GLN A 422 31.72 -0.40 -36.04
N SER A 423 31.13 0.23 -35.03
CA SER A 423 30.12 -0.42 -34.18
C SER A 423 28.84 -0.85 -34.91
N TRP A 424 28.66 -0.41 -36.16
CA TRP A 424 27.52 -0.74 -37.03
C TRP A 424 27.86 -1.73 -38.14
N GLN A 425 29.08 -2.26 -38.18
CA GLN A 425 29.45 -3.25 -39.20
C GLN A 425 28.79 -4.61 -38.93
N PRO A 426 28.24 -5.27 -39.98
CA PRO A 426 27.67 -6.59 -39.85
C PRO A 426 28.75 -7.65 -39.55
N GLY A 427 28.41 -8.69 -38.77
CA GLY A 427 29.32 -9.82 -38.48
C GLY A 427 30.24 -9.64 -37.28
N LEU A 428 30.13 -8.54 -36.53
CA LEU A 428 30.84 -8.34 -35.27
C LEU A 428 30.22 -9.16 -34.13
N LYS A 429 31.07 -9.67 -33.23
CA LYS A 429 30.62 -10.29 -31.98
C LYS A 429 30.06 -9.21 -31.03
N PRO A 430 29.09 -9.53 -30.14
CA PRO A 430 28.50 -8.57 -29.22
C PRO A 430 29.52 -7.78 -28.39
N GLU A 431 30.59 -8.44 -27.92
CA GLU A 431 31.63 -7.82 -27.11
C GLU A 431 32.45 -6.79 -27.91
N GLN A 432 32.62 -7.01 -29.22
CA GLN A 432 33.31 -6.08 -30.11
C GLN A 432 32.47 -4.83 -30.37
N VAL A 433 31.15 -5.00 -30.54
CA VAL A 433 30.20 -3.90 -30.70
C VAL A 433 30.15 -3.05 -29.43
N GLU A 434 30.07 -3.67 -28.26
CA GLU A 434 30.08 -2.99 -26.96
C GLU A 434 31.38 -2.19 -26.76
N ARG A 435 32.53 -2.79 -27.07
CA ARG A 435 33.84 -2.12 -27.02
C ARG A 435 33.87 -0.85 -27.89
N MET A 436 33.45 -0.96 -29.15
CA MET A 436 33.46 0.17 -30.09
C MET A 436 32.51 1.29 -29.65
N ARG A 437 31.33 0.94 -29.13
CA ARG A 437 30.39 1.92 -28.56
C ARG A 437 30.95 2.60 -27.32
N ALA A 438 31.63 1.85 -26.44
CA ALA A 438 32.30 2.42 -25.28
C ALA A 438 33.41 3.40 -25.68
N GLU A 439 34.20 3.10 -26.72
CA GLU A 439 35.23 4.00 -27.24
C GLU A 439 34.62 5.27 -27.83
N ALA A 440 33.57 5.13 -28.63
CA ALA A 440 32.82 6.26 -29.15
C ALA A 440 32.28 7.15 -28.02
N LEU A 441 31.71 6.57 -26.97
CA LEU A 441 31.20 7.31 -25.81
C LEU A 441 32.26 8.17 -25.12
N VAL A 442 33.42 7.59 -24.80
CA VAL A 442 34.53 8.30 -24.15
C VAL A 442 35.01 9.46 -25.02
N CYS A 443 35.22 9.20 -26.31
CA CYS A 443 35.71 10.20 -27.24
C CYS A 443 34.67 11.31 -27.50
N LEU A 444 33.39 10.98 -27.67
CA LEU A 444 32.32 11.98 -27.88
C LEU A 444 32.15 12.91 -26.67
N ARG A 445 32.21 12.38 -25.45
CA ARG A 445 32.18 13.20 -24.22
C ARG A 445 33.39 14.13 -24.14
N PHE A 446 34.58 13.65 -24.53
CA PHE A 446 35.78 14.48 -24.59
C PHE A 446 35.64 15.63 -25.60
N VAL A 447 35.13 15.35 -26.80
CA VAL A 447 34.85 16.34 -27.86
C VAL A 447 33.92 17.44 -27.36
N LEU A 448 32.86 17.10 -26.63
CA LEU A 448 31.92 18.10 -26.08
C LEU A 448 32.49 18.91 -24.92
N ALA A 449 33.43 18.35 -24.15
CA ALA A 449 34.08 19.04 -23.04
C ALA A 449 35.19 20.01 -23.50
N HIS A 450 35.79 19.77 -24.67
CA HIS A 450 36.91 20.56 -25.20
C HIS A 450 36.66 21.04 -26.64
N PRO A 451 35.55 21.74 -26.94
CA PRO A 451 35.28 22.21 -28.30
C PRO A 451 36.39 23.16 -28.77
N SER A 452 36.85 23.03 -30.02
CA SER A 452 37.76 24.03 -30.60
C SER A 452 37.02 25.32 -30.95
N GLU A 453 37.70 26.47 -30.92
CA GLU A 453 37.10 27.77 -31.27
C GLU A 453 36.55 27.82 -32.71
N GLU A 454 37.03 26.94 -33.60
CA GLU A 454 36.60 26.84 -35.00
C GLU A 454 35.48 25.80 -35.22
N THR A 455 35.03 25.08 -34.19
CA THR A 455 34.07 24.00 -34.38
C THR A 455 32.69 24.54 -34.75
N LYS A 456 32.19 24.12 -35.92
CA LYS A 456 30.86 24.49 -36.39
C LYS A 456 29.78 23.84 -35.53
N ILE A 457 28.68 24.57 -35.32
CA ILE A 457 27.56 24.10 -34.48
C ILE A 457 26.94 22.80 -34.99
N ASP A 458 26.94 22.57 -36.30
CA ASP A 458 26.42 21.36 -36.93
C ASP A 458 27.26 20.12 -36.58
N GLU A 459 28.58 20.27 -36.44
CA GLU A 459 29.47 19.20 -35.98
C GLU A 459 29.22 18.88 -34.49
N LEU A 460 29.06 19.89 -33.65
CA LEU A 460 28.72 19.71 -32.23
C LEU A 460 27.37 19.01 -32.06
N ASN A 461 26.37 19.35 -32.88
CA ASN A 461 25.06 18.71 -32.82
C ASN A 461 25.10 17.26 -33.27
N THR A 462 25.91 16.94 -34.29
CA THR A 462 26.16 15.54 -34.69
C THR A 462 26.76 14.73 -33.53
N VAL A 463 27.72 15.31 -32.79
CA VAL A 463 28.35 14.69 -31.62
C VAL A 463 27.32 14.47 -30.50
N ARG A 464 26.51 15.50 -30.19
CA ARG A 464 25.43 15.42 -29.19
C ARG A 464 24.41 14.36 -29.55
N TYR A 465 24.00 14.27 -30.81
CA TYR A 465 23.05 13.27 -31.27
C TYR A 465 23.61 11.85 -31.08
N ARG A 466 24.84 11.61 -31.53
CA ARG A 466 25.50 10.31 -31.36
C ARG A 466 25.62 9.94 -29.88
N LEU A 467 25.98 10.90 -29.03
CA LEU A 467 26.07 10.69 -27.59
C LEU A 467 24.70 10.32 -26.99
N ALA A 468 23.67 11.11 -27.26
CA ALA A 468 22.30 10.84 -26.77
C ALA A 468 21.79 9.46 -27.20
N TYR A 469 22.11 9.06 -28.44
CA TYR A 469 21.73 7.77 -28.97
C TYR A 469 22.50 6.61 -28.29
N LEU A 470 23.81 6.76 -28.05
CA LEU A 470 24.58 5.76 -27.32
C LEU A 470 24.09 5.63 -25.88
N ASP A 471 23.87 6.75 -25.18
CA ASP A 471 23.33 6.78 -23.82
C ASP A 471 21.98 6.04 -23.75
N TRP A 472 21.10 6.24 -24.75
CA TRP A 472 19.84 5.49 -24.84
C TRP A 472 20.04 3.97 -25.00
N ILE A 473 20.96 3.54 -25.87
CA ILE A 473 21.25 2.10 -26.10
C ILE A 473 21.80 1.43 -24.85
N ILE A 474 22.70 2.09 -24.11
CA ILE A 474 23.30 1.52 -22.89
C ILE A 474 22.35 1.63 -21.67
N GLY A 475 21.21 2.31 -21.87
CA GLY A 475 20.17 2.50 -20.87
C GLY A 475 20.46 3.57 -19.83
N GLU A 476 21.26 4.57 -20.17
CA GLU A 476 21.40 5.84 -19.45
C GLU A 476 20.28 6.80 -19.92
N TYR A 477 19.03 6.43 -19.63
CA TYR A 477 17.86 7.06 -20.26
C TYR A 477 17.67 8.54 -19.89
N TYR A 478 18.07 8.98 -18.69
CA TYR A 478 17.94 10.38 -18.29
C TYR A 478 18.86 11.30 -19.11
N ASP A 479 20.15 10.95 -19.21
CA ASP A 479 21.12 11.74 -19.98
C ASP A 479 20.74 11.77 -21.46
N ALA A 480 20.31 10.63 -22.01
CA ALA A 480 19.77 10.52 -23.36
C ALA A 480 18.55 11.44 -23.58
N ALA A 481 17.61 11.47 -22.62
CA ALA A 481 16.41 12.27 -22.71
C ALA A 481 16.71 13.77 -22.68
N VAL A 482 17.57 14.21 -21.76
CA VAL A 482 17.97 15.62 -21.61
C VAL A 482 18.69 16.11 -22.86
N LEU A 483 19.66 15.35 -23.35
CA LEU A 483 20.44 15.73 -24.52
C LEU A 483 19.63 15.68 -25.82
N GLY A 484 18.77 14.67 -25.96
CA GLY A 484 17.81 14.57 -27.07
C GLY A 484 16.84 15.75 -27.10
N GLU A 485 16.30 16.14 -25.95
CA GLU A 485 15.38 17.27 -25.86
C GLU A 485 16.07 18.61 -26.09
N PHE A 486 17.31 18.78 -25.63
CA PHE A 486 18.13 19.94 -25.94
C PHE A 486 18.27 20.10 -27.46
N LEU A 487 18.61 19.02 -28.16
CA LEU A 487 18.70 19.02 -29.62
C LEU A 487 17.36 19.39 -30.27
N ALA A 488 16.28 18.75 -29.82
CA ALA A 488 14.93 18.98 -30.33
C ALA A 488 14.50 20.44 -30.26
N ARG A 489 14.75 21.11 -29.12
CA ARG A 489 14.26 22.47 -28.86
C ARG A 489 15.16 23.57 -29.38
N ARG A 490 16.48 23.35 -29.39
CA ARG A 490 17.46 24.39 -29.80
C ARG A 490 17.79 24.35 -31.28
N TYR A 491 17.58 23.20 -31.93
CA TYR A 491 17.93 22.97 -33.32
C TYR A 491 16.78 22.33 -34.10
N THR A 492 15.56 22.80 -33.85
CA THR A 492 14.31 22.27 -34.42
C THR A 492 14.33 22.17 -35.95
N ASP A 493 14.90 23.18 -36.62
CA ASP A 493 14.97 23.27 -38.08
C ASP A 493 16.10 22.42 -38.69
N ARG A 494 16.88 21.72 -37.86
CA ARG A 494 18.01 20.88 -38.28
C ARG A 494 17.65 19.39 -38.15
N PRO A 495 18.25 18.49 -38.96
CA PRO A 495 18.01 17.06 -38.88
C PRO A 495 18.23 16.46 -37.48
N GLU A 496 19.22 16.99 -36.74
CA GLU A 496 19.57 16.56 -35.39
C GLU A 496 18.46 16.89 -34.38
N GLY A 497 17.67 17.94 -34.62
CA GLY A 497 16.52 18.27 -33.77
C GLY A 497 15.44 17.19 -33.82
N LEU A 498 15.06 16.74 -35.03
CA LEU A 498 14.10 15.65 -35.22
C LEU A 498 14.58 14.36 -34.57
N GLN A 499 15.86 14.01 -34.75
CA GLN A 499 16.44 12.81 -34.16
C GLN A 499 16.56 12.90 -32.63
N GLY A 500 16.90 14.07 -32.11
CA GLY A 500 16.90 14.35 -30.68
C GLY A 500 15.51 14.17 -30.07
N ALA A 501 14.46 14.63 -30.75
CA ALA A 501 13.08 14.44 -30.31
C ALA A 501 12.66 12.97 -30.26
N LYS A 502 13.09 12.16 -31.26
CA LYS A 502 12.89 10.70 -31.27
C LYS A 502 13.52 10.03 -30.04
N ILE A 503 14.78 10.36 -29.76
CA ILE A 503 15.51 9.82 -28.60
C ILE A 503 14.86 10.27 -27.30
N ALA A 504 14.52 11.55 -27.16
CA ALA A 504 13.92 12.09 -25.94
C ALA A 504 12.58 11.41 -25.62
N LEU A 505 11.69 11.29 -26.62
CA LEU A 505 10.40 10.60 -26.44
C LEU A 505 10.60 9.14 -26.03
N ALA A 506 11.51 8.42 -26.69
CA ALA A 506 11.82 7.03 -26.37
C ALA A 506 12.43 6.87 -24.97
N ALA A 507 13.37 7.74 -24.60
CA ALA A 507 14.09 7.69 -23.34
C ALA A 507 13.20 8.06 -22.14
N TYR A 508 12.36 9.09 -22.24
CA TYR A 508 11.37 9.37 -21.19
C TYR A 508 10.33 8.25 -21.04
N THR A 509 9.94 7.60 -22.14
CA THR A 509 9.05 6.43 -22.08
C THR A 509 9.71 5.23 -21.39
N ALA A 510 11.00 4.99 -21.66
CA ALA A 510 11.77 3.97 -20.96
C ALA A 510 11.92 4.28 -19.46
N LEU A 511 12.20 5.53 -19.10
CA LEU A 511 12.22 5.97 -17.69
C LEU A 511 10.89 5.69 -16.98
N LEU A 512 9.76 6.02 -17.61
CA LEU A 512 8.43 5.74 -17.06
C LEU A 512 8.19 4.24 -16.82
N HIS A 513 8.70 3.39 -17.71
CA HIS A 513 8.58 1.94 -17.60
C HIS A 513 9.45 1.35 -16.48
N ASP A 514 10.64 1.89 -16.27
CA ASP A 514 11.60 1.41 -15.27
C ASP A 514 11.27 1.86 -13.83
N LEU A 515 10.26 2.71 -13.66
CA LEU A 515 9.78 3.09 -12.33
C LEU A 515 9.15 1.91 -11.58
N PRO A 516 9.45 1.75 -10.27
CA PRO A 516 8.85 0.70 -9.47
C PRO A 516 7.32 0.90 -9.32
N PRO A 517 6.55 -0.18 -9.08
CA PRO A 517 5.13 -0.08 -8.79
C PRO A 517 4.85 0.88 -7.62
N GLY A 518 3.92 1.83 -7.81
CA GLY A 518 3.55 2.82 -6.78
C GLY A 518 4.42 4.09 -6.73
N ALA A 519 5.47 4.21 -7.55
CA ALA A 519 6.25 5.44 -7.68
C ALA A 519 5.40 6.61 -8.25
N ASP A 520 5.77 7.85 -7.90
CA ASP A 520 5.22 9.04 -8.55
C ASP A 520 5.70 9.07 -10.02
N ARG A 521 4.75 9.22 -10.94
CA ARG A 521 4.98 9.18 -12.40
C ARG A 521 4.77 10.55 -13.06
N ARG A 522 4.48 11.59 -12.26
CA ARG A 522 4.07 12.90 -12.78
C ARG A 522 5.16 13.56 -13.62
N PHE A 523 6.43 13.41 -13.22
CA PHE A 523 7.54 13.99 -13.94
C PHE A 523 7.65 13.39 -15.35
N GLU A 524 7.83 12.08 -15.47
CA GLU A 524 8.03 11.38 -16.74
C GLU A 524 6.81 11.53 -17.64
N ALA A 525 5.60 11.36 -17.08
CA ALA A 525 4.37 11.57 -17.84
C ALA A 525 4.25 13.01 -18.38
N GLY A 526 4.62 14.01 -17.58
CA GLY A 526 4.67 15.41 -18.00
C GLY A 526 5.69 15.64 -19.11
N ARG A 527 6.91 15.13 -18.97
CA ARG A 527 7.97 15.25 -19.99
C ARG A 527 7.60 14.57 -21.30
N ILE A 528 6.99 13.38 -21.24
CA ILE A 528 6.47 12.65 -22.40
C ILE A 528 5.39 13.48 -23.11
N ALA A 529 4.44 14.04 -22.36
CA ALA A 529 3.37 14.87 -22.93
C ALA A 529 3.94 16.12 -23.62
N ASP A 530 4.90 16.79 -22.98
CA ASP A 530 5.52 18.01 -23.49
C ASP A 530 6.32 17.76 -24.78
N ILE A 531 7.18 16.74 -24.80
CA ILE A 531 7.99 16.43 -25.98
C ILE A 531 7.13 15.87 -27.13
N ALA A 532 6.09 15.09 -26.82
CA ALA A 532 5.16 14.60 -27.82
C ALA A 532 4.37 15.76 -28.47
N ARG A 533 3.87 16.71 -27.67
CA ARG A 533 3.18 17.90 -28.21
C ARG A 533 4.11 18.73 -29.08
N PHE A 534 5.32 19.00 -28.58
CA PHE A 534 6.34 19.72 -29.33
C PHE A 534 6.65 19.03 -30.66
N ALA A 535 6.87 17.72 -30.67
CA ALA A 535 7.19 16.97 -31.87
C ALA A 535 6.03 16.94 -32.89
N ALA A 536 4.79 16.78 -32.42
CA ALA A 536 3.61 16.77 -33.27
C ALA A 536 3.32 18.13 -33.95
N GLU A 537 3.72 19.24 -33.30
CA GLU A 537 3.58 20.60 -33.81
C GLU A 537 4.67 20.96 -34.83
N HIS A 538 5.93 20.61 -34.55
CA HIS A 538 7.08 21.07 -35.34
C HIS A 538 7.43 20.14 -36.52
N TRP A 539 7.11 18.84 -36.44
CA TRP A 539 7.34 17.89 -37.53
C TRP A 539 6.06 17.17 -37.98
N PRO A 540 4.96 17.89 -38.32
CA PRO A 540 3.62 17.30 -38.48
C PRO A 540 3.49 16.28 -39.62
N LYS A 541 4.47 16.23 -40.54
CA LYS A 541 4.52 15.32 -41.69
C LYS A 541 5.48 14.13 -41.48
N ASP A 542 6.28 14.11 -40.41
CA ASP A 542 7.21 13.01 -40.13
C ASP A 542 6.51 11.87 -39.39
N THR A 543 7.02 10.65 -39.55
CA THR A 543 6.62 9.47 -38.77
C THR A 543 6.65 9.70 -37.25
N LEU A 544 7.56 10.55 -36.75
CA LEU A 544 7.61 10.92 -35.34
C LEU A 544 6.33 11.59 -34.86
N ALA A 545 5.69 12.42 -35.69
CA ALA A 545 4.46 13.10 -35.29
C ALA A 545 3.33 12.10 -35.07
N ASP A 546 3.29 11.00 -35.82
CA ASP A 546 2.30 9.95 -35.60
C ASP A 546 2.57 9.16 -34.30
N ASP A 547 3.84 8.85 -33.99
CA ASP A 547 4.22 8.25 -32.70
C ASP A 547 3.89 9.17 -31.52
N ALA A 548 4.15 10.47 -31.68
CA ALA A 548 3.83 11.49 -30.70
C ALA A 548 2.32 11.65 -30.50
N ARG A 549 1.53 11.72 -31.58
CA ARG A 549 0.06 11.77 -31.52
C ARG A 549 -0.51 10.51 -30.87
N LEU A 550 0.00 9.32 -31.20
CA LEU A 550 -0.41 8.07 -30.53
C LEU A 550 -0.16 8.12 -29.03
N THR A 551 0.98 8.69 -28.61
CA THR A 551 1.30 8.90 -27.20
C THR A 551 0.31 9.86 -26.54
N LEU A 552 0.00 10.99 -27.18
CA LEU A 552 -1.01 11.94 -26.70
C LEU A 552 -2.42 11.34 -26.61
N ILE A 553 -2.78 10.44 -27.53
CA ILE A 553 -4.06 9.69 -27.48
C ILE A 553 -4.10 8.77 -26.26
N ARG A 554 -3.00 8.07 -25.93
CA ARG A 554 -2.94 7.25 -24.70
C ARG A 554 -3.14 8.10 -23.45
N ILE A 555 -2.54 9.28 -23.40
CA ILE A 555 -2.69 10.22 -22.29
C ILE A 555 -4.15 10.69 -22.20
N ALA A 556 -4.74 11.14 -23.31
CA ALA A 556 -6.14 11.57 -23.34
C ALA A 556 -7.11 10.44 -22.91
N ALA A 557 -6.85 9.19 -23.31
CA ALA A 557 -7.64 8.04 -22.90
C ALA A 557 -7.50 7.72 -21.40
N ALA A 558 -6.32 7.94 -20.82
CA ALA A 558 -6.08 7.80 -19.38
C ALA A 558 -6.78 8.91 -18.57
N ASP A 559 -6.76 10.14 -19.07
CA ASP A 559 -7.43 11.32 -18.49
C ASP A 559 -8.95 11.33 -18.70
N ASN A 560 -9.50 10.30 -19.37
CA ASN A 560 -10.92 10.17 -19.69
C ASN A 560 -11.46 11.34 -20.54
N ASP A 561 -10.65 11.83 -21.48
CA ASP A 561 -10.99 12.89 -22.43
C ASP A 561 -11.07 12.31 -23.86
N PRO A 562 -12.22 11.69 -24.23
CA PRO A 562 -12.39 11.06 -25.54
C PRO A 562 -12.35 12.07 -26.69
N GLN A 563 -12.69 13.34 -26.44
CA GLN A 563 -12.70 14.36 -27.49
C GLN A 563 -11.28 14.73 -27.92
N LYS A 564 -10.37 14.94 -26.96
CA LYS A 564 -8.95 15.14 -27.27
C LYS A 564 -8.33 13.93 -27.98
N ALA A 565 -8.69 12.71 -27.56
CA ALA A 565 -8.23 11.49 -28.24
C ALA A 565 -8.65 11.47 -29.72
N LEU A 566 -9.91 11.83 -30.02
CA LEU A 566 -10.40 11.94 -31.39
C LEU A 566 -9.71 13.06 -32.19
N ASP A 567 -9.43 14.20 -31.55
CA ASP A 567 -8.78 15.33 -32.23
C ASP A 567 -7.34 15.01 -32.63
N PHE A 568 -6.60 14.30 -31.78
CA PHE A 568 -5.27 13.79 -32.16
C PHE A 568 -5.36 12.69 -33.21
N LEU A 569 -6.33 11.77 -33.11
CA LEU A 569 -6.55 10.71 -34.10
C LEU A 569 -6.81 11.29 -35.49
N ARG A 570 -7.63 12.34 -35.62
CA ARG A 570 -7.91 13.01 -36.91
C ARG A 570 -6.66 13.54 -37.61
N ARG A 571 -5.58 13.79 -36.87
CA ARG A 571 -4.30 14.28 -37.39
C ARG A 571 -3.34 13.16 -37.79
N ILE A 572 -3.65 11.90 -37.51
CA ILE A 572 -2.90 10.73 -37.97
C ILE A 572 -3.48 10.27 -39.32
N SER A 573 -2.64 10.16 -40.35
CA SER A 573 -3.06 9.71 -41.69
C SER A 573 -3.69 8.31 -41.65
N ALA A 574 -4.68 8.06 -42.52
CA ALA A 574 -5.34 6.75 -42.64
C ALA A 574 -4.38 5.63 -43.08
N ASP A 575 -3.31 5.99 -43.80
CA ASP A 575 -2.27 5.06 -44.27
C ASP A 575 -1.14 4.87 -43.24
N SER A 576 -1.17 5.61 -42.13
CA SER A 576 -0.15 5.50 -41.09
C SER A 576 -0.16 4.11 -40.45
N PRO A 577 1.00 3.48 -40.22
CA PRO A 577 1.05 2.20 -39.50
C PRO A 577 0.56 2.32 -38.05
N ARG A 578 0.49 3.54 -37.49
CA ARG A 578 -0.02 3.81 -36.13
C ARG A 578 -1.53 4.02 -36.07
N ARG A 579 -2.20 4.10 -37.22
CA ARG A 579 -3.62 4.42 -37.32
C ARG A 579 -4.49 3.43 -36.54
N GLY A 580 -4.24 2.12 -36.71
CA GLY A 580 -5.02 1.08 -36.04
C GLY A 580 -4.94 1.15 -34.51
N ASP A 581 -3.73 1.29 -33.95
CA ASP A 581 -3.56 1.45 -32.51
C ASP A 581 -4.25 2.71 -31.97
N ALA A 582 -4.19 3.81 -32.72
CA ALA A 582 -4.82 5.07 -32.36
C ALA A 582 -6.35 4.98 -32.36
N GLU A 583 -6.94 4.32 -33.36
CA GLU A 583 -8.38 4.06 -33.47
C GLU A 583 -8.88 3.22 -32.28
N LEU A 584 -8.15 2.15 -31.91
CA LEU A 584 -8.50 1.32 -30.75
C LEU A 584 -8.50 2.09 -29.44
N LEU A 585 -7.47 2.90 -29.20
CA LEU A 585 -7.37 3.70 -27.97
C LEU A 585 -8.47 4.77 -27.88
N ALA A 586 -8.75 5.47 -28.99
CA ALA A 586 -9.84 6.44 -29.05
C ALA A 586 -11.21 5.77 -28.85
N GLY A 587 -11.43 4.61 -29.47
CA GLY A 587 -12.64 3.81 -29.29
C GLY A 587 -12.84 3.34 -27.85
N GLN A 588 -11.77 2.92 -27.17
CA GLN A 588 -11.82 2.56 -25.75
C GLN A 588 -12.13 3.76 -24.84
N ALA A 589 -11.57 4.94 -25.14
CA ALA A 589 -11.89 6.16 -24.40
C ALA A 589 -13.37 6.53 -24.54
N LEU A 590 -13.92 6.45 -25.76
CA LEU A 590 -15.35 6.66 -26.02
C LEU A 590 -16.24 5.64 -25.29
N TRP A 591 -15.84 4.37 -25.29
CA TRP A 591 -16.55 3.31 -24.60
C TRP A 591 -16.59 3.54 -23.08
N ARG A 592 -15.46 3.93 -22.48
CA ARG A 592 -15.40 4.28 -21.05
C ARG A 592 -16.31 5.48 -20.73
N ALA A 593 -16.27 6.53 -21.55
CA ALA A 593 -17.13 7.69 -21.37
C ALA A 593 -18.63 7.33 -21.43
N TYR A 594 -19.02 6.41 -22.33
CA TYR A 594 -20.39 5.89 -22.37
C TYR A 594 -20.75 5.14 -21.08
N LEU A 595 -19.88 4.24 -20.60
CA LEU A 595 -20.13 3.48 -19.38
C LEU A 595 -20.29 4.37 -18.15
N GLU A 596 -19.57 5.49 -18.08
CA GLU A 596 -19.73 6.48 -17.01
C GLU A 596 -21.05 7.25 -17.14
N ALA A 597 -21.38 7.74 -18.33
CA ALA A 597 -22.66 8.40 -18.59
C ALA A 597 -23.85 7.49 -18.25
N ALA A 598 -23.76 6.19 -18.58
CA ALA A 598 -24.80 5.19 -18.30
C ALA A 598 -25.00 4.88 -16.80
N ARG A 599 -24.07 5.28 -15.92
CA ARG A 599 -24.17 5.10 -14.46
C ARG A 599 -24.86 6.27 -13.76
N LEU A 600 -25.03 7.41 -14.43
CA LEU A 600 -25.71 8.57 -13.85
C LEU A 600 -27.21 8.28 -13.61
N PRO A 601 -27.85 8.93 -12.62
CA PRO A 601 -29.30 8.88 -12.46
C PRO A 601 -30.02 9.30 -13.74
N LYS A 602 -31.20 8.71 -14.05
CA LYS A 602 -31.93 8.96 -15.32
C LYS A 602 -32.11 10.45 -15.66
N GLN A 603 -32.27 11.31 -14.65
CA GLN A 603 -32.44 12.76 -14.83
C GLN A 603 -31.15 13.50 -15.25
N GLN A 604 -29.97 12.90 -15.02
CA GLN A 604 -28.65 13.46 -15.31
C GLN A 604 -27.96 12.75 -16.50
N GLN A 605 -28.56 11.69 -17.02
CA GLN A 605 -28.04 10.99 -18.19
C GLN A 605 -28.14 11.90 -19.43
N PRO A 606 -27.16 11.83 -20.36
CA PRO A 606 -27.31 12.43 -21.67
C PRO A 606 -28.58 11.94 -22.38
N THR A 607 -29.05 12.71 -23.36
CA THR A 607 -30.22 12.32 -24.15
C THR A 607 -30.01 10.96 -24.81
N THR A 608 -31.08 10.21 -25.04
CA THR A 608 -31.01 8.90 -25.72
C THR A 608 -30.26 8.98 -27.05
N ALA A 609 -30.51 10.04 -27.83
CA ALA A 609 -29.79 10.30 -29.07
C ALA A 609 -28.27 10.43 -28.86
N LYS A 610 -27.84 11.15 -27.80
CA LYS A 610 -26.42 11.30 -27.50
C LYS A 610 -25.78 10.00 -27.01
N MET A 611 -26.51 9.22 -26.21
CA MET A 611 -26.06 7.89 -25.77
C MET A 611 -25.85 6.95 -26.96
N THR A 612 -26.79 6.92 -27.92
CA THR A 612 -26.67 6.12 -29.15
C THR A 612 -25.49 6.58 -30.02
N GLU A 613 -25.28 7.90 -30.14
CA GLU A 613 -24.13 8.47 -30.85
C GLU A 613 -22.79 8.01 -30.23
N MET A 614 -22.68 8.04 -28.89
CA MET A 614 -21.48 7.60 -28.18
C MET A 614 -21.15 6.13 -28.43
N ILE A 615 -22.15 5.23 -28.34
CA ILE A 615 -21.96 3.80 -28.65
C ILE A 615 -21.55 3.62 -30.11
N SER A 616 -22.22 4.30 -31.04
CA SER A 616 -21.93 4.16 -32.47
C SER A 616 -20.51 4.60 -32.81
N ASN A 617 -20.06 5.74 -32.26
CA ASN A 617 -18.71 6.24 -32.46
C ASN A 617 -17.66 5.30 -31.84
N ALA A 618 -17.90 4.80 -30.62
CA ALA A 618 -17.01 3.83 -29.99
C ALA A 618 -16.89 2.56 -30.84
N ARG A 619 -18.02 2.00 -31.28
CA ARG A 619 -18.08 0.79 -32.11
C ARG A 619 -17.33 0.98 -33.44
N GLN A 620 -17.54 2.11 -34.11
CA GLN A 620 -16.88 2.40 -35.37
C GLN A 620 -15.35 2.42 -35.21
N MET A 621 -14.83 3.24 -34.28
CA MET A 621 -13.38 3.35 -34.05
C MET A 621 -12.75 2.03 -33.64
N LEU A 622 -13.43 1.25 -32.78
CA LEU A 622 -12.95 -0.06 -32.39
C LEU A 622 -12.94 -1.05 -33.56
N THR A 623 -13.99 -1.07 -34.39
CA THR A 623 -14.08 -1.97 -35.55
C THR A 623 -12.98 -1.64 -36.56
N ASP A 624 -12.84 -0.37 -36.94
CA ASP A 624 -11.81 0.10 -37.88
C ASP A 624 -10.40 -0.29 -37.40
N GLY A 625 -10.11 -0.03 -36.12
CA GLY A 625 -8.81 -0.36 -35.53
C GLY A 625 -8.54 -1.87 -35.48
N VAL A 626 -9.55 -2.68 -35.12
CA VAL A 626 -9.44 -4.16 -35.11
C VAL A 626 -9.18 -4.68 -36.51
N GLU A 627 -9.94 -4.24 -37.52
CA GLU A 627 -9.77 -4.70 -38.90
C GLU A 627 -8.39 -4.37 -39.47
N ARG A 628 -7.86 -3.17 -39.18
CA ARG A 628 -6.51 -2.79 -39.61
C ARG A 628 -5.44 -3.66 -38.99
N LEU A 629 -5.50 -3.89 -37.67
CA LEU A 629 -4.48 -4.67 -36.97
C LEU A 629 -4.61 -6.17 -37.22
N ARG A 630 -5.82 -6.68 -37.48
CA ARG A 630 -6.07 -8.09 -37.81
C ARG A 630 -5.28 -8.55 -39.03
N LYS A 631 -5.18 -7.71 -40.07
CA LYS A 631 -4.36 -8.00 -41.26
C LYS A 631 -2.90 -8.33 -40.90
N GLY A 632 -2.34 -7.63 -39.91
CA GLY A 632 -1.00 -7.92 -39.40
C GLY A 632 -0.92 -9.24 -38.67
N VAL A 633 -1.93 -9.56 -37.84
CA VAL A 633 -2.02 -10.84 -37.13
C VAL A 633 -2.18 -12.02 -38.09
N ASP A 634 -2.98 -11.85 -39.14
CA ASP A 634 -3.14 -12.86 -40.19
C ASP A 634 -1.85 -13.12 -40.95
N ALA A 635 -0.98 -12.12 -41.07
CA ALA A 635 0.37 -12.24 -41.62
C ALA A 635 1.42 -12.73 -40.60
N GLY A 636 1.01 -13.18 -39.41
CA GLY A 636 1.90 -13.78 -38.39
C GLY A 636 2.39 -12.83 -37.31
N ARG A 637 1.89 -11.58 -37.22
CA ARG A 637 2.21 -10.68 -36.09
C ARG A 637 1.53 -11.16 -34.80
N GLU A 638 2.22 -11.06 -33.68
CA GLU A 638 1.61 -11.30 -32.37
C GLU A 638 0.50 -10.30 -32.03
N VAL A 639 -0.45 -10.74 -31.22
CA VAL A 639 -1.58 -9.91 -30.78
C VAL A 639 -1.11 -8.91 -29.71
N SER A 640 -1.37 -7.62 -29.94
CA SER A 640 -1.08 -6.57 -28.98
C SER A 640 -2.19 -6.42 -27.93
N TYR A 641 -1.85 -5.91 -26.73
CA TYR A 641 -2.85 -5.61 -25.70
C TYR A 641 -3.96 -4.66 -26.19
N PRO A 642 -3.67 -3.53 -26.89
CA PRO A 642 -4.72 -2.68 -27.45
C PRO A 642 -5.71 -3.43 -28.33
N LEU A 643 -5.23 -4.37 -29.16
CA LEU A 643 -6.07 -5.21 -30.02
C LEU A 643 -7.00 -6.11 -29.20
N ALA A 644 -6.47 -6.84 -28.22
CA ALA A 644 -7.28 -7.70 -27.34
C ALA A 644 -8.30 -6.90 -26.51
N ALA A 645 -7.91 -5.71 -26.03
CA ALA A 645 -8.82 -4.82 -25.32
C ALA A 645 -9.87 -4.18 -26.22
N GLY A 646 -9.55 -3.95 -27.49
CA GLY A 646 -10.49 -3.52 -28.51
C GLY A 646 -11.56 -4.58 -28.79
N THR A 647 -11.18 -5.84 -28.99
CA THR A 647 -12.12 -6.95 -29.23
C THR A 647 -13.00 -7.20 -28.01
N LEU A 648 -12.47 -7.13 -26.79
CA LEU A 648 -13.29 -7.19 -25.57
C LEU A 648 -14.32 -6.05 -25.52
N SER A 649 -13.91 -4.82 -25.85
CA SER A 649 -14.81 -3.66 -25.84
C SER A 649 -15.91 -3.79 -26.90
N LEU A 650 -15.60 -4.32 -28.10
CA LEU A 650 -16.61 -4.63 -29.12
C LEU A 650 -17.62 -5.67 -28.63
N ALA A 651 -17.14 -6.74 -27.98
CA ALA A 651 -18.04 -7.73 -27.40
C ALA A 651 -18.95 -7.12 -26.33
N GLN A 652 -18.42 -6.24 -25.47
CA GLN A 652 -19.22 -5.53 -24.48
C GLN A 652 -20.25 -4.60 -25.10
N ILE A 653 -19.91 -3.87 -26.16
CA ILE A 653 -20.86 -3.05 -26.94
C ILE A 653 -21.95 -3.94 -27.53
N CYS A 654 -21.59 -5.07 -28.16
CA CYS A 654 -22.58 -6.02 -28.67
C CYS A 654 -23.52 -6.53 -27.56
N MET A 655 -23.01 -6.75 -26.34
CA MET A 655 -23.87 -7.12 -25.21
C MET A 655 -24.81 -5.99 -24.77
N GLU A 656 -24.38 -4.74 -24.82
CA GLU A 656 -25.27 -3.60 -24.52
C GLU A 656 -26.28 -3.35 -25.65
N GLU A 657 -26.02 -3.77 -26.89
CA GLU A 657 -26.96 -3.70 -28.01
C GLU A 657 -27.81 -4.98 -28.20
N ASP A 658 -27.80 -5.89 -27.21
CA ASP A 658 -28.51 -7.18 -27.23
C ASP A 658 -28.09 -8.13 -28.39
N GLN A 659 -26.90 -7.93 -28.95
CA GLN A 659 -26.32 -8.73 -30.03
C GLN A 659 -25.45 -9.87 -29.50
N GLY A 660 -26.05 -10.78 -28.73
CA GLY A 660 -25.34 -11.86 -28.02
C GLY A 660 -24.44 -12.73 -28.92
N GLU A 661 -24.95 -13.19 -30.07
CA GLU A 661 -24.15 -14.03 -31.00
C GLU A 661 -22.95 -13.29 -31.58
N LYS A 662 -23.08 -11.99 -31.86
CA LYS A 662 -21.94 -11.18 -32.32
C LYS A 662 -20.92 -10.96 -31.22
N ALA A 663 -21.38 -10.78 -29.97
CA ALA A 663 -20.48 -10.69 -28.82
C ALA A 663 -19.66 -11.98 -28.67
N VAL A 664 -20.30 -13.15 -28.79
CA VAL A 664 -19.59 -14.44 -28.80
C VAL A 664 -18.59 -14.53 -29.95
N GLY A 665 -18.98 -14.10 -31.17
CA GLY A 665 -18.06 -14.06 -32.31
C GLY A 665 -16.79 -13.23 -32.07
N TRP A 666 -16.90 -12.08 -31.39
CA TRP A 666 -15.73 -11.27 -31.03
C TRP A 666 -14.90 -11.86 -29.89
N LEU A 667 -15.54 -12.52 -28.91
CA LEU A 667 -14.84 -13.12 -27.77
C LEU A 667 -14.05 -14.36 -28.17
N ASP A 668 -14.64 -15.19 -29.03
CA ASP A 668 -14.15 -16.53 -29.40
C ASP A 668 -13.45 -16.56 -30.75
N ASP A 669 -13.16 -15.41 -31.35
CA ASP A 669 -12.31 -15.37 -32.53
C ASP A 669 -10.99 -16.12 -32.23
N PRO A 670 -10.59 -17.08 -33.08
CA PRO A 670 -9.48 -17.99 -32.77
C PRO A 670 -8.12 -17.30 -32.71
N LYS A 671 -7.99 -16.09 -33.28
CA LYS A 671 -6.72 -15.34 -33.33
C LYS A 671 -6.72 -14.14 -32.39
N ILE A 672 -7.77 -13.33 -32.43
CA ILE A 672 -7.83 -12.02 -31.74
C ILE A 672 -8.86 -11.96 -30.62
N GLY A 673 -9.60 -13.05 -30.39
CA GLY A 673 -10.68 -13.11 -29.42
C GLY A 673 -10.17 -12.97 -27.98
N ALA A 674 -10.74 -12.02 -27.24
CA ALA A 674 -10.30 -11.75 -25.88
C ALA A 674 -10.45 -12.97 -24.95
N HIS A 675 -11.53 -13.76 -25.12
CA HIS A 675 -11.75 -14.98 -24.35
C HIS A 675 -10.78 -16.08 -24.76
N THR A 676 -10.55 -16.28 -26.07
CA THR A 676 -9.53 -17.20 -26.59
C THR A 676 -8.16 -16.93 -25.99
N LEU A 677 -7.72 -15.67 -26.01
CA LEU A 677 -6.41 -15.24 -25.48
C LEU A 677 -6.32 -15.41 -23.96
N ALA A 678 -7.39 -15.09 -23.23
CA ALA A 678 -7.44 -15.25 -21.78
C ALA A 678 -7.39 -16.73 -21.36
N LYS A 679 -8.10 -17.61 -22.07
CA LYS A 679 -8.08 -19.06 -21.84
C LYS A 679 -6.73 -19.69 -22.15
N ALA A 680 -6.05 -19.20 -23.19
CA ALA A 680 -4.70 -19.65 -23.57
C ALA A 680 -3.60 -19.13 -22.63
N GLY A 681 -3.92 -18.26 -21.67
CA GLY A 681 -2.92 -17.68 -20.76
C GLY A 681 -1.93 -16.75 -21.46
N SER A 682 -2.31 -16.14 -22.59
CA SER A 682 -1.41 -15.28 -23.37
C SER A 682 -0.86 -14.12 -22.54
N GLU A 683 0.44 -13.84 -22.69
CA GLU A 683 1.12 -12.70 -22.04
C GLU A 683 0.52 -11.36 -22.46
N ALA A 684 -0.04 -11.28 -23.68
CA ALA A 684 -0.67 -10.06 -24.21
C ALA A 684 -1.84 -9.56 -23.33
N VAL A 685 -2.47 -10.46 -22.57
CA VAL A 685 -3.65 -10.19 -21.73
C VAL A 685 -3.40 -10.40 -20.24
N ASP A 686 -2.14 -10.63 -19.84
CA ASP A 686 -1.75 -10.88 -18.45
C ASP A 686 -1.50 -9.57 -17.67
N ARG A 687 -2.52 -8.71 -17.60
CA ARG A 687 -2.42 -7.38 -16.99
C ARG A 687 -3.70 -6.97 -16.26
N GLY A 688 -3.55 -6.57 -14.99
CA GLY A 688 -4.65 -6.05 -14.18
C GLY A 688 -5.88 -6.97 -14.15
N ASN A 689 -7.08 -6.37 -14.18
CA ASN A 689 -8.34 -7.10 -14.15
C ASN A 689 -8.84 -7.56 -15.55
N PHE A 690 -7.96 -7.60 -16.56
CA PHE A 690 -8.38 -7.89 -17.93
C PHE A 690 -9.06 -9.26 -18.04
N ARG A 691 -8.41 -10.33 -17.56
CA ARG A 691 -8.94 -11.71 -17.61
C ARG A 691 -10.29 -11.83 -16.90
N VAL A 692 -10.42 -11.22 -15.73
CA VAL A 692 -11.68 -11.17 -14.96
C VAL A 692 -12.80 -10.52 -15.77
N ASN A 693 -12.53 -9.35 -16.38
CA ASN A 693 -13.52 -8.66 -17.20
C ASN A 693 -13.89 -9.43 -18.46
N THR A 694 -12.93 -10.13 -19.06
CA THR A 694 -13.15 -11.02 -20.21
C THR A 694 -14.07 -12.17 -19.85
N PHE A 695 -13.76 -12.95 -18.82
CA PHE A 695 -14.60 -14.08 -18.41
C PHE A 695 -15.99 -13.63 -17.95
N LYS A 696 -16.10 -12.48 -17.29
CA LYS A 696 -17.40 -11.87 -16.97
C LYS A 696 -18.23 -11.55 -18.21
N THR A 697 -17.59 -10.99 -19.25
CA THR A 697 -18.28 -10.65 -20.51
C THR A 697 -18.66 -11.91 -21.29
N ALA A 698 -17.76 -12.89 -21.36
CA ALA A 698 -18.01 -14.19 -21.98
C ALA A 698 -19.15 -14.95 -21.31
N LEU A 699 -19.15 -15.00 -19.98
CA LEU A 699 -20.25 -15.58 -19.21
C LEU A 699 -21.59 -14.94 -19.57
N ARG A 700 -21.69 -13.61 -19.61
CA ARG A 700 -22.92 -12.91 -20.03
C ARG A 700 -23.33 -13.28 -21.46
N ALA A 701 -22.39 -13.31 -22.39
CA ALA A 701 -22.67 -13.60 -23.80
C ALA A 701 -23.13 -15.05 -24.02
N TYR A 702 -22.49 -16.01 -23.37
CA TYR A 702 -22.86 -17.42 -23.46
C TYR A 702 -24.23 -17.71 -22.84
N VAL A 703 -24.56 -17.08 -21.71
CA VAL A 703 -25.89 -17.25 -21.12
C VAL A 703 -26.97 -16.62 -22.00
N ALA A 704 -26.73 -15.44 -22.57
CA ALA A 704 -27.67 -14.79 -23.48
C ALA A 704 -27.91 -15.60 -24.78
N THR A 705 -26.96 -16.45 -25.18
CA THR A 705 -27.02 -17.31 -26.37
C THR A 705 -27.35 -18.77 -26.06
N GLU A 706 -27.72 -19.08 -24.81
CA GLU A 706 -28.04 -20.45 -24.34
C GLU A 706 -26.89 -21.47 -24.47
N ARG A 707 -25.63 -20.99 -24.56
CA ARG A 707 -24.40 -21.80 -24.58
C ARG A 707 -23.96 -22.18 -23.17
N LEU A 708 -24.75 -23.03 -22.52
CA LEU A 708 -24.65 -23.27 -21.07
C LEU A 708 -23.34 -23.92 -20.63
N GLN A 709 -22.73 -24.76 -21.46
CA GLN A 709 -21.47 -25.42 -21.10
C GLN A 709 -20.30 -24.44 -21.15
N GLU A 710 -20.29 -23.55 -22.13
CA GLU A 710 -19.30 -22.50 -22.29
C GLU A 710 -19.45 -21.42 -21.21
N ALA A 711 -20.70 -21.07 -20.85
CA ALA A 711 -20.99 -20.24 -19.68
C ALA A 711 -20.41 -20.85 -18.41
N GLU A 712 -20.54 -22.17 -18.24
CA GLU A 712 -20.03 -22.90 -17.10
C GLU A 712 -18.49 -22.84 -17.02
N GLN A 713 -17.81 -23.06 -18.14
CA GLN A 713 -16.36 -22.94 -18.23
C GLN A 713 -15.88 -21.51 -17.98
N ALA A 714 -16.60 -20.51 -18.49
CA ALA A 714 -16.27 -19.10 -18.26
C ALA A 714 -16.42 -18.71 -16.78
N MET A 715 -17.42 -19.26 -16.08
CA MET A 715 -17.57 -19.07 -14.63
C MET A 715 -16.43 -19.72 -13.84
N ASP A 716 -16.05 -20.96 -14.17
CA ASP A 716 -14.94 -21.63 -13.49
C ASP A 716 -13.60 -20.89 -13.73
N ALA A 717 -13.41 -20.35 -14.94
CA ALA A 717 -12.25 -19.53 -15.27
C ALA A 717 -12.27 -18.18 -14.53
N LEU A 718 -13.45 -17.56 -14.37
CA LEU A 718 -13.66 -16.35 -13.59
C LEU A 718 -13.32 -16.56 -12.11
N GLU A 719 -13.77 -17.67 -11.52
CA GLU A 719 -13.48 -18.03 -10.12
C GLU A 719 -11.99 -18.24 -9.87
N LYS A 720 -11.28 -18.83 -10.83
CA LYS A 720 -9.82 -19.01 -10.77
C LYS A 720 -9.04 -17.71 -10.96
N ALA A 721 -9.56 -16.79 -11.79
CA ALA A 721 -8.87 -15.55 -12.13
C ALA A 721 -9.11 -14.41 -11.12
N ALA A 722 -10.22 -14.44 -10.39
CA ALA A 722 -10.58 -13.37 -9.45
C ALA A 722 -10.19 -13.72 -8.00
N PRO A 723 -9.76 -12.72 -7.18
CA PRO A 723 -9.55 -12.92 -5.75
C PRO A 723 -10.83 -13.38 -5.05
N ALA A 724 -10.72 -14.34 -4.13
CA ALA A 724 -11.86 -14.93 -3.42
C ALA A 724 -12.76 -13.89 -2.72
N GLU A 725 -12.15 -12.85 -2.15
CA GLU A 725 -12.83 -11.73 -1.47
C GLU A 725 -13.76 -10.92 -2.41
N ASN A 726 -13.46 -10.89 -3.71
CA ASN A 726 -14.18 -10.09 -4.70
C ASN A 726 -15.29 -10.88 -5.43
N LEU A 727 -15.30 -12.21 -5.32
CA LEU A 727 -16.23 -13.07 -6.07
C LEU A 727 -17.69 -12.73 -5.80
N THR A 728 -18.06 -12.54 -4.52
CA THR A 728 -19.44 -12.19 -4.14
C THR A 728 -19.91 -10.90 -4.81
N GLN A 729 -19.06 -9.87 -4.86
CA GLN A 729 -19.40 -8.60 -5.50
C GLN A 729 -19.50 -8.72 -7.03
N ILE A 730 -18.67 -9.56 -7.66
CA ILE A 730 -18.73 -9.86 -9.09
C ILE A 730 -20.08 -10.50 -9.43
N TYR A 731 -20.49 -11.50 -8.65
CA TYR A 731 -21.76 -12.18 -8.79
C TYR A 731 -22.98 -11.28 -8.60
N ILE A 732 -22.98 -10.44 -7.54
CA ILE A 732 -24.04 -9.42 -7.34
C ILE A 732 -24.14 -8.50 -8.57
N THR A 733 -22.99 -8.07 -9.11
CA THR A 733 -22.96 -7.20 -10.28
C THR A 733 -23.52 -7.91 -11.52
N LEU A 734 -23.22 -9.20 -11.71
CA LEU A 734 -23.78 -10.01 -12.80
C LEU A 734 -25.31 -10.12 -12.71
N GLY A 735 -25.85 -10.38 -11.52
CA GLY A 735 -27.30 -10.45 -11.30
C GLY A 735 -28.02 -9.14 -11.65
N ARG A 736 -27.49 -8.00 -11.19
CA ARG A 736 -28.06 -6.67 -11.51
C ARG A 736 -27.98 -6.32 -12.99
N LEU A 737 -26.89 -6.69 -13.67
CA LEU A 737 -26.75 -6.45 -15.10
C LEU A 737 -27.80 -7.23 -15.91
N LEU A 738 -28.12 -8.45 -15.48
CA LEU A 738 -29.19 -9.24 -16.08
C LEU A 738 -30.56 -8.62 -15.83
N GLU A 739 -30.88 -8.26 -14.58
CA GLU A 739 -32.14 -7.61 -14.23
C GLU A 739 -32.37 -6.36 -15.09
N LYS A 740 -31.33 -5.55 -15.27
CA LYS A 740 -31.37 -4.37 -16.15
C LYS A 740 -31.66 -4.73 -17.62
N SER A 741 -31.04 -5.78 -18.15
CA SER A 741 -31.26 -6.24 -19.53
C SER A 741 -32.68 -6.75 -19.72
N LEU A 742 -33.21 -7.55 -18.80
CA LEU A 742 -34.60 -8.05 -18.84
C LEU A 742 -35.61 -6.90 -18.79
N ASN A 743 -35.43 -5.94 -17.87
CA ASN A 743 -36.32 -4.78 -17.75
C ASN A 743 -36.30 -3.90 -19.01
N ARG A 744 -35.14 -3.77 -19.68
CA ARG A 744 -35.03 -3.04 -20.94
C ARG A 744 -35.82 -3.75 -22.05
N LEU A 745 -35.56 -5.03 -22.28
CA LEU A 745 -36.23 -5.81 -23.34
C LEU A 745 -37.75 -5.84 -23.15
N GLN A 746 -38.23 -5.88 -21.90
CA GLN A 746 -39.65 -5.76 -21.58
C GLN A 746 -40.22 -4.39 -21.93
N ALA A 747 -39.48 -3.30 -21.65
CA ALA A 747 -39.91 -1.94 -21.98
C ALA A 747 -39.92 -1.65 -23.49
N GLU A 748 -39.03 -2.29 -24.26
CA GLU A 748 -38.93 -2.16 -25.72
C GLU A 748 -39.94 -3.03 -26.48
N GLY A 749 -40.70 -3.90 -25.79
CA GLY A 749 -41.69 -4.78 -26.40
C GLY A 749 -41.11 -6.07 -27.01
N SER A 750 -39.80 -6.32 -26.85
CA SER A 750 -39.08 -7.50 -27.35
C SER A 750 -39.30 -8.73 -26.46
N ARG A 751 -40.56 -9.15 -26.32
CA ARG A 751 -40.97 -10.21 -25.37
C ARG A 751 -40.28 -11.55 -25.63
N ALA A 752 -40.13 -11.94 -26.89
CA ALA A 752 -39.49 -13.21 -27.25
C ALA A 752 -38.00 -13.28 -26.84
N GLU A 753 -37.28 -12.16 -26.94
CA GLU A 753 -35.87 -12.06 -26.55
C GLU A 753 -35.72 -12.01 -25.03
N ALA A 754 -36.58 -11.23 -24.35
CA ALA A 754 -36.64 -11.21 -22.89
C ALA A 754 -36.89 -12.62 -22.32
N ASP A 755 -37.85 -13.35 -22.90
CA ASP A 755 -38.17 -14.71 -22.48
C ASP A 755 -37.01 -15.69 -22.75
N ARG A 756 -36.28 -15.52 -23.86
CA ARG A 756 -35.10 -16.35 -24.18
C ARG A 756 -33.97 -16.12 -23.19
N VAL A 757 -33.61 -14.86 -22.93
CA VAL A 757 -32.56 -14.50 -21.97
C VAL A 757 -32.92 -15.00 -20.56
N ALA A 758 -34.18 -14.83 -20.14
CA ALA A 758 -34.66 -15.34 -18.85
C ALA A 758 -34.55 -16.87 -18.75
N ARG A 759 -34.94 -17.61 -19.80
CA ARG A 759 -34.83 -19.08 -19.83
C ARG A 759 -33.39 -19.57 -19.79
N GLY A 760 -32.51 -19.05 -20.66
CA GLY A 760 -31.10 -19.43 -20.68
C GLY A 760 -30.42 -19.21 -19.33
N PHE A 761 -30.73 -18.08 -18.70
CA PHE A 761 -30.23 -17.78 -17.36
C PHE A 761 -30.81 -18.68 -16.27
N GLU A 762 -32.11 -18.95 -16.29
CA GLU A 762 -32.74 -19.88 -15.36
C GLU A 762 -32.12 -21.29 -15.45
N LEU A 763 -31.87 -21.78 -16.67
CA LEU A 763 -31.21 -23.07 -16.91
C LEU A 763 -29.78 -23.06 -16.38
N PHE A 764 -29.03 -21.99 -16.63
CA PHE A 764 -27.67 -21.82 -16.13
C PHE A 764 -27.61 -21.84 -14.59
N LEU A 765 -28.43 -21.02 -13.93
CA LEU A 765 -28.53 -20.99 -12.47
C LEU A 765 -28.90 -22.36 -11.90
N THR A 766 -29.87 -23.04 -12.51
CA THR A 766 -30.32 -24.38 -12.08
C THR A 766 -29.19 -25.40 -12.22
N ARG A 767 -28.38 -25.31 -13.28
CA ARG A 767 -27.22 -26.18 -13.48
C ARG A 767 -26.14 -25.99 -12.42
N ILE A 768 -25.80 -24.74 -12.10
CA ILE A 768 -24.88 -24.42 -11.00
C ILE A 768 -25.43 -24.92 -9.67
N ALA A 769 -26.69 -24.63 -9.38
CA ALA A 769 -27.38 -25.08 -8.17
C ALA A 769 -27.41 -26.61 -8.00
N ASN A 770 -27.12 -27.40 -9.03
CA ASN A 770 -27.11 -28.86 -9.00
C ASN A 770 -25.70 -29.47 -9.10
N ARG A 771 -24.62 -28.67 -9.19
CA ARG A 771 -23.24 -29.19 -9.19
C ARG A 771 -22.92 -29.95 -7.91
N PRO A 772 -22.13 -31.03 -7.93
CA PRO A 772 -21.67 -31.73 -6.72
C PRO A 772 -21.05 -30.79 -5.68
N ALA A 773 -21.19 -31.09 -4.38
CA ALA A 773 -20.73 -30.23 -3.29
C ALA A 773 -19.22 -29.92 -3.34
N ASN A 774 -18.41 -30.87 -3.81
CA ASN A 774 -16.96 -30.71 -4.01
C ASN A 774 -16.56 -29.90 -5.26
N GLN A 775 -17.52 -29.45 -6.07
CA GLN A 775 -17.30 -28.71 -7.32
C GLN A 775 -18.00 -27.34 -7.33
N ILE A 776 -18.46 -26.88 -6.17
CA ILE A 776 -19.13 -25.60 -6.04
C ILE A 776 -18.71 -24.90 -4.75
N THR A 777 -18.74 -23.57 -4.77
CA THR A 777 -18.41 -22.75 -3.60
C THR A 777 -19.68 -22.25 -2.91
N PHE A 778 -19.57 -21.92 -1.62
CA PHE A 778 -20.66 -21.28 -0.87
C PHE A 778 -21.16 -20.01 -1.56
N ASN A 779 -20.24 -19.16 -2.03
CA ASN A 779 -20.58 -17.89 -2.68
C ASN A 779 -21.33 -18.10 -3.99
N ALA A 780 -21.01 -19.13 -4.77
CA ALA A 780 -21.73 -19.47 -5.99
C ALA A 780 -23.17 -19.91 -5.70
N LEU A 781 -23.39 -20.81 -4.74
CA LEU A 781 -24.75 -21.22 -4.35
C LEU A 781 -25.55 -20.05 -3.75
N TYR A 782 -24.92 -19.24 -2.89
CA TYR A 782 -25.54 -18.06 -2.30
C TYR A 782 -26.01 -17.07 -3.38
N TRP A 783 -25.16 -16.82 -4.38
CA TRP A 783 -25.51 -15.97 -5.51
C TRP A 783 -26.70 -16.51 -6.31
N VAL A 784 -26.71 -17.82 -6.60
CA VAL A 784 -27.82 -18.45 -7.32
C VAL A 784 -29.14 -18.25 -6.56
N ALA A 785 -29.12 -18.48 -5.24
CA ALA A 785 -30.30 -18.31 -4.39
C ALA A 785 -30.79 -16.85 -4.37
N GLU A 786 -29.90 -15.88 -4.12
CA GLU A 786 -30.26 -14.45 -4.12
C GLU A 786 -30.76 -13.98 -5.49
N THR A 787 -30.25 -14.55 -6.58
CA THR A 787 -30.72 -14.18 -7.91
C THR A 787 -32.13 -14.71 -8.17
N PHE A 788 -32.45 -15.94 -7.75
CA PHE A 788 -33.83 -16.43 -7.79
C PHE A 788 -34.76 -15.60 -6.90
N VAL A 789 -34.31 -15.13 -5.72
CA VAL A 789 -35.09 -14.19 -4.90
C VAL A 789 -35.33 -12.87 -5.64
N GLY A 790 -34.32 -12.31 -6.31
CA GLY A 790 -34.45 -11.09 -7.11
C GLY A 790 -35.51 -11.22 -8.22
N LEU A 791 -35.49 -12.33 -8.96
CA LEU A 791 -36.50 -12.64 -9.99
C LEU A 791 -37.89 -12.87 -9.39
N GLY A 792 -37.97 -13.50 -8.22
CA GLY A 792 -39.23 -13.67 -7.49
C GLY A 792 -39.80 -12.33 -7.01
N ASN A 793 -38.95 -11.41 -6.56
CA ASN A 793 -39.35 -10.06 -6.13
C ASN A 793 -39.86 -9.22 -7.31
N SER A 794 -39.19 -9.24 -8.46
CA SER A 794 -39.59 -8.42 -9.62
C SER A 794 -40.94 -8.80 -10.21
N LEU A 795 -41.38 -10.04 -10.01
CA LEU A 795 -42.67 -10.56 -10.47
C LEU A 795 -43.74 -10.58 -9.37
N ALA A 796 -43.37 -10.34 -8.11
CA ALA A 796 -44.31 -10.38 -7.00
C ALA A 796 -45.07 -9.04 -6.88
N PRO A 797 -46.41 -9.06 -6.70
CA PRO A 797 -47.14 -7.86 -6.35
C PRO A 797 -46.79 -7.41 -4.92
N ASP A 798 -46.98 -6.11 -4.66
CA ASP A 798 -46.77 -5.53 -3.32
C ASP A 798 -47.72 -6.14 -2.27
N GLU A 799 -48.94 -6.50 -2.69
CA GLU A 799 -49.95 -7.17 -1.86
C GLU A 799 -50.70 -8.27 -2.63
N GLY A 800 -51.13 -9.32 -1.92
CA GLY A 800 -51.92 -10.43 -2.49
C GLY A 800 -51.13 -11.73 -2.68
N LYS A 801 -51.78 -12.71 -3.33
CA LYS A 801 -51.16 -14.03 -3.61
C LYS A 801 -50.07 -13.89 -4.66
N LEU A 802 -48.98 -14.65 -4.49
CA LEU A 802 -47.91 -14.70 -5.48
C LEU A 802 -48.44 -15.24 -6.82
N PRO A 803 -48.11 -14.60 -7.95
CA PRO A 803 -48.28 -15.19 -9.27
C PRO A 803 -47.49 -16.50 -9.38
N PRO A 804 -47.94 -17.48 -10.19
CA PRO A 804 -47.25 -18.76 -10.35
C PRO A 804 -45.77 -18.63 -10.73
N GLU A 805 -45.42 -17.62 -11.54
CA GLU A 805 -44.05 -17.37 -11.98
C GLU A 805 -43.16 -16.84 -10.85
N ALA A 806 -43.67 -15.94 -10.00
CA ALA A 806 -42.97 -15.48 -8.81
C ALA A 806 -42.79 -16.63 -7.80
N GLU A 807 -43.84 -17.42 -7.58
CA GLU A 807 -43.81 -18.59 -6.69
C GLU A 807 -42.74 -19.60 -7.13
N LYS A 808 -42.63 -19.87 -8.44
CA LYS A 808 -41.61 -20.75 -9.01
C LYS A 808 -40.19 -20.32 -8.59
N TYR A 809 -39.86 -19.03 -8.68
CA TYR A 809 -38.54 -18.55 -8.33
C TYR A 809 -38.25 -18.57 -6.83
N TYR A 810 -39.23 -18.21 -5.98
CA TYR A 810 -39.06 -18.38 -4.52
C TYR A 810 -38.87 -19.85 -4.13
N ARG A 811 -39.56 -20.78 -4.81
CA ARG A 811 -39.37 -22.23 -4.59
C ARG A 811 -37.96 -22.67 -4.95
N LYS A 812 -37.42 -22.19 -6.08
CA LYS A 812 -36.02 -22.46 -6.47
C LYS A 812 -35.03 -21.86 -5.47
N ALA A 813 -35.21 -20.62 -5.06
CA ALA A 813 -34.37 -19.99 -4.03
C ALA A 813 -34.36 -20.79 -2.73
N ALA A 814 -35.54 -21.21 -2.25
CA ALA A 814 -35.67 -22.03 -1.05
C ALA A 814 -34.93 -23.37 -1.17
N LEU A 815 -35.01 -24.04 -2.33
CA LEU A 815 -34.27 -25.29 -2.57
C LEU A 815 -32.75 -25.06 -2.51
N VAL A 816 -32.25 -23.99 -3.11
CA VAL A 816 -30.81 -23.68 -3.10
C VAL A 816 -30.33 -23.28 -1.70
N TYR A 817 -31.12 -22.50 -0.96
CA TYR A 817 -30.80 -22.19 0.43
C TYR A 817 -30.80 -23.42 1.34
N GLY A 818 -31.82 -24.29 1.21
CA GLY A 818 -31.85 -25.56 1.92
C GLY A 818 -30.61 -26.39 1.62
N ARG A 819 -30.22 -26.48 0.35
CA ARG A 819 -29.00 -27.17 -0.07
C ARG A 819 -27.73 -26.60 0.58
N ILE A 820 -27.59 -25.28 0.66
CA ILE A 820 -26.44 -24.67 1.36
C ILE A 820 -26.43 -25.09 2.83
N VAL A 821 -27.59 -25.06 3.50
CA VAL A 821 -27.72 -25.48 4.90
C VAL A 821 -27.34 -26.94 5.07
N ASP A 822 -27.79 -27.83 4.17
CA ASP A 822 -27.48 -29.26 4.23
C ASP A 822 -25.99 -29.53 4.02
N ILE A 823 -25.34 -28.87 3.04
CA ILE A 823 -23.90 -28.98 2.84
C ILE A 823 -23.15 -28.49 4.08
N CYS A 824 -23.53 -27.34 4.66
CA CYS A 824 -22.88 -26.82 5.86
C CYS A 824 -23.07 -27.69 7.11
N ARG A 825 -24.14 -28.51 7.15
CA ARG A 825 -24.37 -29.49 8.22
C ARG A 825 -23.41 -30.67 8.11
N GLU A 826 -23.10 -31.10 6.89
CA GLU A 826 -22.15 -32.18 6.60
C GLU A 826 -20.69 -31.71 6.67
N ASP A 827 -20.40 -30.54 6.12
CA ASP A 827 -19.08 -29.90 6.07
C ASP A 827 -19.15 -28.48 6.62
N LYS A 828 -18.65 -28.31 7.86
CA LYS A 828 -18.62 -27.01 8.54
C LYS A 828 -17.65 -26.01 7.90
N GLU A 829 -16.65 -26.48 7.14
CA GLU A 829 -15.66 -25.61 6.48
C GLU A 829 -16.20 -25.00 5.18
N PHE A 830 -17.32 -25.52 4.65
CA PHE A 830 -17.98 -24.94 3.48
C PHE A 830 -18.44 -23.50 3.72
N ALA A 831 -18.83 -23.17 4.95
CA ALA A 831 -19.26 -21.82 5.32
C ALA A 831 -18.03 -20.88 5.46
N PRO A 832 -18.06 -19.67 4.86
CA PRO A 832 -16.89 -18.79 4.87
C PRO A 832 -16.57 -18.18 6.24
N ARG A 833 -17.53 -18.21 7.18
CA ARG A 833 -17.38 -17.69 8.55
C ARG A 833 -18.44 -18.25 9.49
N GLU A 834 -18.17 -18.19 10.78
CA GLU A 834 -19.16 -18.49 11.82
C GLU A 834 -20.37 -17.53 11.72
N GLY A 835 -21.59 -18.05 11.90
CA GLY A 835 -22.83 -17.27 11.75
C GLY A 835 -23.38 -17.18 10.33
N ALA A 836 -22.63 -17.61 9.30
CA ALA A 836 -23.09 -17.53 7.91
C ALA A 836 -24.30 -18.44 7.65
N VAL A 837 -24.34 -19.62 8.26
CA VAL A 837 -25.42 -20.60 8.09
C VAL A 837 -26.74 -20.06 8.63
N GLU A 838 -26.73 -19.42 9.79
CA GLU A 838 -27.94 -18.80 10.37
C GLU A 838 -28.48 -17.68 9.48
N GLY A 839 -27.59 -16.91 8.87
CA GLY A 839 -27.96 -15.92 7.85
C GLY A 839 -28.66 -16.55 6.64
N ILE A 840 -28.21 -17.73 6.19
CA ILE A 840 -28.85 -18.50 5.12
C ILE A 840 -30.21 -19.06 5.57
N GLN A 841 -30.30 -19.60 6.78
CA GLN A 841 -31.54 -20.14 7.34
C GLN A 841 -32.61 -19.05 7.49
N ILE A 842 -32.26 -17.82 7.89
CA ILE A 842 -33.21 -16.69 7.93
C ILE A 842 -33.73 -16.36 6.52
N ARG A 843 -32.87 -16.38 5.50
CA ARG A 843 -33.27 -16.16 4.10
C ARG A 843 -34.15 -17.28 3.55
N LEU A 844 -33.88 -18.51 3.94
CA LEU A 844 -34.73 -19.66 3.65
C LEU A 844 -36.12 -19.48 4.29
N ALA A 845 -36.18 -19.13 5.57
CA ALA A 845 -37.44 -18.87 6.27
C ALA A 845 -38.26 -17.77 5.58
N ARG A 846 -37.60 -16.70 5.12
CA ARG A 846 -38.24 -15.65 4.32
C ARG A 846 -38.86 -16.20 3.03
N CYS A 847 -38.15 -17.05 2.29
CA CYS A 847 -38.67 -17.67 1.07
C CYS A 847 -39.89 -18.55 1.40
N LEU A 848 -39.81 -19.36 2.46
CA LEU A 848 -40.90 -20.22 2.92
C LEU A 848 -42.14 -19.41 3.33
N ARG A 849 -41.97 -18.29 4.05
CA ARG A 849 -43.05 -17.36 4.37
C ARG A 849 -43.70 -16.81 3.11
N ARG A 850 -42.91 -16.35 2.13
CA ARG A 850 -43.45 -15.85 0.85
C ARG A 850 -44.24 -16.92 0.09
N LEU A 851 -43.84 -18.19 0.22
CA LEU A 851 -44.55 -19.35 -0.34
C LEU A 851 -45.78 -19.78 0.50
N GLY A 852 -46.13 -19.08 1.58
CA GLY A 852 -47.24 -19.44 2.47
C GLY A 852 -46.94 -20.63 3.40
N LYS A 853 -45.70 -21.13 3.42
CA LYS A 853 -45.26 -22.22 4.29
C LYS A 853 -44.83 -21.70 5.66
N TYR A 854 -45.79 -21.11 6.37
CA TYR A 854 -45.51 -20.39 7.62
C TYR A 854 -45.01 -21.30 8.76
N ASP A 855 -45.48 -22.55 8.82
CA ASP A 855 -45.06 -23.50 9.86
C ASP A 855 -43.59 -23.88 9.67
N ASP A 856 -43.20 -24.33 8.46
CA ASP A 856 -41.80 -24.62 8.10
C ASP A 856 -40.87 -23.41 8.34
N ALA A 857 -41.33 -22.20 7.96
CA ALA A 857 -40.57 -20.96 8.19
C ALA A 857 -40.36 -20.69 9.68
N MET A 858 -41.41 -20.87 10.49
CA MET A 858 -41.38 -20.65 11.93
C MET A 858 -40.50 -21.67 12.65
N ASP A 859 -40.56 -22.94 12.26
CA ASP A 859 -39.76 -24.01 12.86
C ASP A 859 -38.25 -23.77 12.64
N LEU A 860 -37.87 -23.34 11.43
CA LEU A 860 -36.48 -22.97 11.13
C LEU A 860 -35.99 -21.77 11.96
N LEU A 861 -36.85 -20.76 12.15
CA LEU A 861 -36.53 -19.59 12.98
C LEU A 861 -36.45 -19.95 14.47
N VAL A 862 -37.32 -20.84 14.94
CA VAL A 862 -37.32 -21.36 16.31
C VAL A 862 -36.04 -22.17 16.58
N GLU A 863 -35.57 -22.98 15.62
CA GLU A 863 -34.29 -23.70 15.72
C GLU A 863 -33.13 -22.72 15.99
N ILE A 864 -33.06 -21.63 15.23
CA ILE A 864 -32.04 -20.58 15.42
C ILE A 864 -32.20 -19.91 16.79
N LEU A 865 -33.42 -19.45 17.11
CA LEU A 865 -33.67 -18.66 18.32
C LEU A 865 -33.53 -19.49 19.61
N ALA A 866 -33.72 -20.81 19.55
CA ALA A 866 -33.47 -21.72 20.67
C ALA A 866 -31.99 -21.68 21.12
N VAL A 867 -31.06 -21.42 20.19
CA VAL A 867 -29.63 -21.30 20.46
C VAL A 867 -29.24 -19.83 20.67
N ARG A 868 -29.71 -18.92 19.80
CA ARG A 868 -29.37 -17.49 19.78
C ARG A 868 -30.64 -16.63 19.81
N ASN A 869 -31.28 -16.55 20.97
CA ASN A 869 -32.56 -15.85 21.17
C ASN A 869 -32.49 -14.34 20.84
N ASN A 870 -31.33 -13.70 21.01
CA ASN A 870 -31.14 -12.27 20.77
C ASN A 870 -30.80 -11.89 19.32
N LEU A 871 -30.86 -12.82 18.36
CA LEU A 871 -30.58 -12.53 16.95
C LEU A 871 -31.75 -11.74 16.33
N ILE A 872 -31.61 -10.41 16.25
CA ILE A 872 -32.67 -9.48 15.87
C ILE A 872 -33.28 -9.80 14.50
N ASP A 873 -32.47 -10.16 13.51
CA ASP A 873 -32.97 -10.48 12.17
C ASP A 873 -33.87 -11.72 12.15
N ALA A 874 -33.56 -12.74 12.96
CA ALA A 874 -34.43 -13.90 13.12
C ALA A 874 -35.73 -13.55 13.85
N GLN A 875 -35.66 -12.69 14.89
CA GLN A 875 -36.86 -12.20 15.59
C GLN A 875 -37.77 -11.41 14.64
N ARG A 876 -37.20 -10.54 13.80
CA ARG A 876 -37.94 -9.76 12.79
C ARG A 876 -38.62 -10.66 11.77
N GLU A 877 -37.90 -11.63 11.20
CA GLU A 877 -38.50 -12.56 10.24
C GLU A 877 -39.60 -13.43 10.87
N ALA A 878 -39.46 -13.80 12.15
CA ALA A 878 -40.50 -14.54 12.87
C ALA A 878 -41.77 -13.69 13.10
N ALA A 879 -41.60 -12.40 13.43
CA ALA A 879 -42.72 -11.48 13.57
C ALA A 879 -43.45 -11.25 12.23
N TYR A 880 -42.71 -11.08 11.13
CA TYR A 880 -43.26 -11.04 9.78
C TYR A 880 -44.02 -12.33 9.43
N THR A 881 -43.49 -13.49 9.81
CA THR A 881 -44.14 -14.80 9.56
C THR A 881 -45.48 -14.90 10.27
N TYR A 882 -45.56 -14.48 11.54
CA TYR A 882 -46.86 -14.43 12.23
C TYR A 882 -47.83 -13.40 11.64
N GLN A 883 -47.32 -12.24 11.21
CA GLN A 883 -48.16 -11.20 10.60
C GLN A 883 -48.79 -11.68 9.30
N ASP A 884 -48.01 -12.28 8.40
CA ASP A 884 -48.55 -12.81 7.14
C ASP A 884 -49.48 -14.00 7.38
N TRP A 885 -49.13 -14.89 8.32
CA TRP A 885 -50.01 -16.00 8.71
C TRP A 885 -51.35 -15.51 9.29
N GLY A 886 -51.34 -14.34 9.94
CA GLY A 886 -52.53 -13.64 10.43
C GLY A 886 -53.58 -13.38 9.36
N ARG A 887 -53.17 -13.17 8.10
CA ARG A 887 -54.09 -12.93 6.98
C ARG A 887 -55.01 -14.12 6.72
N GLU A 888 -54.49 -15.33 6.90
CA GLU A 888 -55.26 -16.58 6.76
C GLU A 888 -55.91 -17.01 8.07
N LYS A 889 -55.22 -16.79 9.18
CA LYS A 889 -55.65 -17.18 10.52
C LYS A 889 -55.51 -15.98 11.47
N PRO A 890 -56.55 -15.13 11.61
CA PRO A 890 -56.47 -13.85 12.31
C PRO A 890 -55.88 -13.89 13.73
N GLY A 891 -55.99 -15.01 14.44
CA GLY A 891 -55.36 -15.20 15.75
C GLY A 891 -53.82 -15.04 15.74
N TYR A 892 -53.15 -15.27 14.61
CA TYR A 892 -51.70 -15.10 14.49
C TYR A 892 -51.26 -13.63 14.51
N TYR A 893 -52.15 -12.66 14.18
CA TYR A 893 -51.84 -11.25 14.41
C TYR A 893 -51.54 -10.95 15.90
N LEU A 894 -52.23 -11.64 16.81
CA LEU A 894 -51.95 -11.49 18.24
C LEU A 894 -50.56 -12.03 18.61
N LEU A 895 -50.10 -13.10 17.96
CA LEU A 895 -48.74 -13.63 18.12
C LEU A 895 -47.70 -12.72 17.48
N ALA A 896 -48.00 -12.12 16.33
CA ALA A 896 -47.15 -11.10 15.72
C ALA A 896 -46.97 -9.90 16.66
N ILE A 897 -48.01 -9.50 17.39
CA ILE A 897 -47.95 -8.38 18.36
C ILE A 897 -47.15 -8.76 19.61
N ARG A 898 -47.49 -9.87 20.27
CA ARG A 898 -47.00 -10.19 21.63
C ARG A 898 -45.88 -11.23 21.70
N GLY A 899 -45.57 -11.89 20.60
CA GLY A 899 -44.71 -13.05 20.57
C GLY A 899 -45.43 -14.38 20.80
N GLY A 900 -44.69 -15.46 20.58
CA GLY A 900 -45.18 -16.84 20.56
C GLY A 900 -44.06 -17.85 20.85
N ARG A 901 -44.39 -19.15 20.74
CA ARG A 901 -43.49 -20.30 20.97
C ARG A 901 -42.68 -20.20 22.28
N LYS A 902 -43.20 -20.84 23.33
CA LYS A 902 -42.60 -20.82 24.66
C LYS A 902 -41.47 -21.84 24.77
N ALA A 903 -40.34 -21.46 25.36
CA ALA A 903 -39.24 -22.35 25.69
C ALA A 903 -39.00 -22.33 27.21
N LYS A 904 -38.70 -23.50 27.78
CA LYS A 904 -38.33 -23.63 29.19
C LYS A 904 -36.81 -23.48 29.32
N GLN A 905 -36.35 -22.48 30.03
CA GLN A 905 -34.94 -22.27 30.33
C GLN A 905 -34.43 -23.28 31.37
N LYS A 906 -33.10 -23.37 31.52
CA LYS A 906 -32.44 -24.34 32.43
C LYS A 906 -32.79 -24.11 33.91
N ASP A 907 -33.16 -22.89 34.27
CA ASP A 907 -33.65 -22.46 35.59
C ASP A 907 -35.16 -22.75 35.79
N GLY A 908 -35.85 -23.25 34.77
CA GLY A 908 -37.27 -23.54 34.79
C GLY A 908 -38.18 -22.39 34.37
N GLU A 909 -37.64 -21.21 34.05
CA GLU A 909 -38.42 -20.06 33.57
C GLU A 909 -38.97 -20.32 32.17
N ILE A 910 -40.26 -20.02 31.94
CA ILE A 910 -40.89 -20.14 30.63
C ILE A 910 -40.78 -18.79 29.92
N VAL A 911 -39.90 -18.69 28.94
CA VAL A 911 -39.70 -17.48 28.13
C VAL A 911 -40.38 -17.61 26.77
N TYR A 912 -40.86 -16.49 26.24
CA TYR A 912 -41.25 -16.41 24.82
C TYR A 912 -39.99 -16.42 23.97
N LEU A 913 -39.83 -17.47 23.16
CA LEU A 913 -38.69 -17.59 22.26
C LEU A 913 -38.79 -16.59 21.11
N VAL A 914 -40.01 -16.40 20.59
CA VAL A 914 -40.32 -15.38 19.59
C VAL A 914 -40.96 -14.18 20.27
N TRP A 915 -40.37 -13.02 20.12
CA TRP A 915 -40.77 -11.80 20.86
C TRP A 915 -41.99 -11.09 20.27
N GLY A 916 -42.23 -11.25 18.96
CA GLY A 916 -43.18 -10.42 18.22
C GLY A 916 -42.76 -8.94 18.18
N TRP A 917 -43.55 -8.12 17.49
CA TRP A 917 -43.26 -6.70 17.27
C TRP A 917 -43.15 -5.90 18.58
N GLY A 918 -43.99 -6.20 19.58
CA GLY A 918 -43.93 -5.53 20.88
C GLY A 918 -42.63 -5.80 21.63
N GLY A 919 -42.20 -7.06 21.67
CA GLY A 919 -40.95 -7.43 22.33
C GLY A 919 -39.71 -6.92 21.57
N ILE A 920 -39.72 -6.96 20.23
CA ILE A 920 -38.65 -6.35 19.41
C ILE A 920 -38.53 -4.87 19.72
N ALA A 921 -39.62 -4.11 19.63
CA ALA A 921 -39.63 -2.68 19.92
C ALA A 921 -39.09 -2.38 21.33
N GLY A 922 -39.52 -3.15 22.34
CA GLY A 922 -39.04 -2.99 23.72
C GLY A 922 -37.54 -3.26 23.89
N LYS A 923 -36.98 -4.21 23.14
CA LYS A 923 -35.55 -4.56 23.21
C LYS A 923 -34.65 -3.57 22.47
N VAL A 924 -35.12 -2.99 21.36
CA VAL A 924 -34.30 -2.06 20.56
C VAL A 924 -34.55 -0.57 20.86
N GLN A 925 -35.52 -0.23 21.72
CA GLN A 925 -35.93 1.17 21.96
C GLN A 925 -34.79 2.12 22.34
N PHE A 926 -33.79 1.66 23.10
CA PHE A 926 -32.65 2.48 23.54
C PHE A 926 -31.39 2.29 22.69
N SER A 927 -31.48 1.53 21.59
CA SER A 927 -30.34 1.22 20.74
C SER A 927 -30.26 2.20 19.57
N GLU A 928 -29.27 3.09 19.57
CA GLU A 928 -29.05 4.08 18.51
C GLU A 928 -28.88 3.44 17.10
N PRO A 929 -28.14 2.33 16.92
CA PRO A 929 -28.04 1.69 15.59
C PRO A 929 -29.35 1.08 15.08
N HIS A 930 -30.36 0.88 15.93
CA HIS A 930 -31.58 0.12 15.61
C HIS A 930 -32.85 0.99 15.60
N GLN A 931 -32.71 2.30 15.44
CA GLN A 931 -33.87 3.21 15.41
C GLN A 931 -34.84 2.89 14.26
N ASP A 932 -34.36 2.48 13.09
CA ASP A 932 -35.24 2.09 11.97
C ASP A 932 -36.05 0.83 12.33
N ILE A 933 -35.41 -0.16 12.95
CA ILE A 933 -36.06 -1.40 13.42
C ILE A 933 -37.10 -1.11 14.51
N PHE A 934 -36.80 -0.17 15.42
CA PHE A 934 -37.77 0.26 16.44
C PHE A 934 -39.04 0.81 15.80
N ASN A 935 -38.90 1.71 14.82
CA ASN A 935 -40.03 2.31 14.13
C ASN A 935 -40.79 1.28 13.28
N GLU A 936 -40.08 0.39 12.59
CA GLU A 936 -40.68 -0.75 11.88
C GLU A 936 -41.52 -1.63 12.80
N ALA A 937 -40.99 -1.99 13.97
CA ALA A 937 -41.69 -2.84 14.92
C ALA A 937 -42.94 -2.15 15.50
N ARG A 938 -42.85 -0.88 15.87
CA ARG A 938 -44.00 -0.11 16.38
C ARG A 938 -45.07 0.11 15.31
N TYR A 939 -44.67 0.34 14.06
CA TYR A 939 -45.57 0.48 12.93
C TYR A 939 -46.32 -0.83 12.66
N ASN A 940 -45.58 -1.93 12.50
CA ASN A 940 -46.19 -3.24 12.24
C ASN A 940 -47.05 -3.75 13.39
N LEU A 941 -46.75 -3.37 14.64
CA LEU A 941 -47.61 -3.65 15.79
C LEU A 941 -48.99 -3.01 15.63
N ALA A 942 -49.05 -1.72 15.30
CA ALA A 942 -50.31 -1.01 15.06
C ALA A 942 -51.05 -1.57 13.82
N LEU A 943 -50.30 -1.90 12.76
CA LEU A 943 -50.85 -2.51 11.56
C LEU A 943 -51.47 -3.89 11.85
N CYS A 944 -50.78 -4.76 12.59
CA CYS A 944 -51.32 -6.07 12.99
C CYS A 944 -52.60 -5.93 13.81
N ARG A 945 -52.71 -4.91 14.69
CA ARG A 945 -53.95 -4.65 15.42
C ARG A 945 -55.08 -4.18 14.52
N LEU A 946 -54.79 -3.31 13.57
CA LEU A 946 -55.77 -2.87 12.57
C LEU A 946 -56.29 -4.08 11.78
N GLU A 947 -55.41 -4.89 11.22
CA GLU A 947 -55.79 -6.06 10.43
C GLU A 947 -56.56 -7.09 11.26
N TYR A 948 -56.17 -7.29 12.52
CA TYR A 948 -56.95 -8.12 13.45
C TYR A 948 -58.34 -7.51 13.71
N ALA A 949 -58.45 -6.19 13.91
CA ALA A 949 -59.72 -5.53 14.11
C ALA A 949 -60.65 -5.66 12.89
N LEU A 950 -60.11 -5.64 11.68
CA LEU A 950 -60.86 -5.85 10.44
C LEU A 950 -61.45 -7.26 10.33
N SER A 951 -60.86 -8.26 10.99
CA SER A 951 -61.42 -9.62 11.10
C SER A 951 -62.54 -9.76 12.13
N LEU A 952 -62.77 -8.74 12.96
CA LEU A 952 -63.77 -8.72 14.03
C LEU A 952 -64.99 -7.88 13.65
N SER A 953 -66.05 -7.96 14.46
CA SER A 953 -67.27 -7.17 14.31
C SER A 953 -67.72 -6.57 15.64
N GLY A 954 -68.64 -5.59 15.58
CA GLY A 954 -69.24 -4.96 16.76
C GLY A 954 -68.22 -4.26 17.67
N GLU A 955 -68.47 -4.30 18.98
CA GLU A 955 -67.64 -3.62 19.98
C GLU A 955 -66.18 -4.07 19.99
N LYS A 956 -65.91 -5.36 19.74
CA LYS A 956 -64.54 -5.91 19.72
C LYS A 956 -63.71 -5.29 18.59
N LYS A 957 -64.31 -5.01 17.43
CA LYS A 957 -63.64 -4.29 16.33
C LYS A 957 -63.28 -2.88 16.77
N ILE A 958 -64.24 -2.15 17.35
CA ILE A 958 -64.03 -0.78 17.82
C ILE A 958 -62.93 -0.74 18.89
N GLU A 959 -62.92 -1.70 19.83
CA GLU A 959 -61.90 -1.80 20.86
C GLU A 959 -60.49 -1.98 20.27
N GLN A 960 -60.31 -2.91 19.33
CA GLN A 960 -59.01 -3.13 18.70
C GLN A 960 -58.56 -1.93 17.84
N LEU A 961 -59.48 -1.26 17.15
CA LEU A 961 -59.18 -0.03 16.41
C LEU A 961 -58.71 1.09 17.35
N ARG A 962 -59.37 1.29 18.50
CA ARG A 962 -58.94 2.27 19.51
C ARG A 962 -57.55 1.93 20.07
N ARG A 963 -57.26 0.65 20.31
CA ARG A 963 -55.91 0.22 20.74
C ARG A 963 -54.85 0.50 19.67
N ALA A 964 -55.16 0.24 18.39
CA ALA A 964 -54.26 0.55 17.28
C ALA A 964 -53.98 2.05 17.16
N GLU A 965 -55.00 2.89 17.31
CA GLU A 965 -54.86 4.35 17.39
C GLU A 965 -53.94 4.75 18.55
N GLN A 966 -54.18 4.22 19.76
CA GLN A 966 -53.37 4.51 20.94
C GLN A 966 -51.89 4.13 20.76
N ASP A 967 -51.59 3.01 20.10
CA ASP A 967 -50.20 2.58 19.87
C ASP A 967 -49.40 3.58 19.02
N ILE A 968 -50.05 4.22 18.04
CA ILE A 968 -49.45 5.25 17.19
C ILE A 968 -49.31 6.56 17.97
N LEU A 969 -50.38 7.02 18.63
CA LEU A 969 -50.38 8.28 19.37
C LEU A 969 -49.39 8.26 20.55
N LEU A 970 -49.16 7.10 21.16
CA LEU A 970 -48.13 6.94 22.19
C LEU A 970 -46.73 7.23 21.62
N ILE A 971 -46.43 6.76 20.41
CA ILE A 971 -45.14 7.05 19.78
C ILE A 971 -45.03 8.52 19.39
N GLN A 972 -46.09 9.12 18.85
CA GLN A 972 -46.10 10.56 18.56
C GLN A 972 -45.78 11.38 19.82
N ARG A 973 -46.36 11.01 20.97
CA ARG A 973 -46.11 11.68 22.26
C ARG A 973 -44.70 11.49 22.77
N LEU A 974 -44.18 10.26 22.72
CA LEU A 974 -42.85 9.94 23.26
C LEU A 974 -41.71 10.37 22.33
N ARG A 975 -41.98 10.42 21.02
CA ARG A 975 -41.01 10.69 19.95
C ARG A 975 -41.69 11.48 18.82
N PRO A 976 -41.83 12.81 18.96
CA PRO A 976 -42.54 13.65 17.98
C PRO A 976 -42.00 13.53 16.55
N GLU A 977 -40.70 13.29 16.39
CA GLU A 977 -40.07 13.13 15.07
C GLU A 977 -40.40 11.79 14.38
N MET A 978 -40.95 10.81 15.11
CA MET A 978 -41.42 9.51 14.61
C MET A 978 -40.48 8.77 13.66
N GLY A 979 -39.16 8.91 13.81
CA GLY A 979 -38.16 8.26 12.94
C GLY A 979 -37.90 8.98 11.61
N GLY A 980 -38.27 10.25 11.50
CA GLY A 980 -38.07 11.09 10.32
C GLY A 980 -39.23 11.00 9.32
N LYS A 981 -39.11 11.76 8.21
CA LYS A 981 -40.19 11.99 7.24
C LYS A 981 -40.80 10.70 6.66
N LYS A 982 -39.99 9.67 6.41
CA LYS A 982 -40.44 8.37 5.89
C LYS A 982 -41.46 7.71 6.82
N TRP A 983 -41.09 7.52 8.08
CA TRP A 983 -41.92 6.84 9.08
C TRP A 983 -43.10 7.69 9.50
N TYR A 984 -42.92 9.01 9.68
CA TYR A 984 -44.02 9.93 9.96
C TYR A 984 -45.17 9.79 8.94
N ASN A 985 -44.86 9.78 7.65
CA ASN A 985 -45.87 9.62 6.60
C ASN A 985 -46.58 8.26 6.65
N GLN A 986 -45.84 7.19 6.95
CA GLN A 986 -46.43 5.84 7.08
C GLN A 986 -47.37 5.77 8.28
N TYR A 987 -46.97 6.31 9.44
CA TYR A 987 -47.82 6.40 10.63
C TYR A 987 -49.05 7.27 10.40
N ASP A 988 -48.92 8.43 9.75
CA ASP A 988 -50.05 9.31 9.43
C ASP A 988 -51.07 8.60 8.55
N THR A 989 -50.60 7.93 7.50
CA THR A 989 -51.45 7.17 6.58
C THR A 989 -52.21 6.06 7.33
N LEU A 990 -51.51 5.30 8.18
CA LEU A 990 -52.13 4.22 8.96
C LEU A 990 -53.14 4.77 9.99
N LEU A 991 -52.79 5.86 10.67
CA LEU A 991 -53.65 6.50 11.66
C LEU A 991 -54.93 7.06 11.03
N ARG A 992 -54.82 7.73 9.87
CA ARG A 992 -55.98 8.22 9.11
C ARG A 992 -56.92 7.07 8.73
N LYS A 993 -56.38 5.91 8.31
CA LYS A 993 -57.16 4.70 8.01
C LYS A 993 -57.90 4.20 9.25
N ILE A 994 -57.22 4.10 10.40
CA ILE A 994 -57.82 3.67 11.67
C ILE A 994 -58.93 4.63 12.11
N GLN A 995 -58.67 5.94 12.13
CA GLN A 995 -59.62 6.96 12.54
C GLN A 995 -60.83 7.06 11.61
N GLY A 996 -60.62 6.82 10.31
CA GLY A 996 -61.73 6.69 9.36
C GLY A 996 -62.62 5.50 9.67
N LEU A 997 -62.05 4.34 10.01
CA LEU A 997 -62.81 3.15 10.43
C LEU A 997 -63.50 3.32 11.80
N LEU A 998 -63.02 4.25 12.64
CA LEU A 998 -63.66 4.67 13.88
C LEU A 998 -64.78 5.72 13.67
N GLY A 999 -65.00 6.18 12.44
CA GLY A 999 -66.06 7.13 12.10
C GLY A 999 -65.72 8.61 12.34
N MET A 1000 -64.44 8.97 12.51
CA MET A 1000 -64.03 10.37 12.64
C MET A 1000 -64.17 11.13 11.32
N GLU A 1001 -64.49 12.42 11.35
CA GLU A 1001 -64.52 13.29 10.16
C GLU A 1001 -63.12 13.49 9.56
N GLU A 1002 -63.01 13.72 8.26
CA GLU A 1002 -61.72 13.76 7.55
C GLU A 1002 -60.77 14.87 8.03
N ASN A 1003 -61.31 16.04 8.38
CA ASN A 1003 -60.59 17.16 9.00
C ASN A 1003 -60.07 16.85 10.42
N GLN A 1004 -60.57 15.79 11.06
CA GLN A 1004 -60.16 15.33 12.39
C GLN A 1004 -59.15 14.17 12.33
N ARG A 1005 -58.78 13.69 11.14
CA ARG A 1005 -57.89 12.53 10.96
C ARG A 1005 -56.41 12.91 10.81
N GLY A 1006 -55.53 12.01 11.23
CA GLY A 1006 -54.08 12.10 11.07
C GLY A 1006 -53.34 12.62 12.30
N LEU A 1007 -52.01 12.59 12.22
CA LEU A 1007 -51.08 12.95 13.29
C LEU A 1007 -51.22 14.43 13.66
N GLU A 1008 -51.30 15.33 12.67
CA GLU A 1008 -51.41 16.78 12.92
C GLU A 1008 -52.73 17.15 13.62
N ALA A 1009 -53.85 16.56 13.17
CA ALA A 1009 -55.15 16.77 13.80
C ALA A 1009 -55.20 16.18 15.22
N SER A 1010 -54.50 15.07 15.45
CA SER A 1010 -54.38 14.45 16.77
C SER A 1010 -53.49 15.28 17.71
N GLU A 1011 -52.42 15.88 17.21
CA GLU A 1011 -51.55 16.79 17.96
C GLU A 1011 -52.29 18.06 18.39
N LYS A 1012 -53.06 18.67 17.48
CA LYS A 1012 -53.94 19.82 17.80
C LYS A 1012 -54.93 19.47 18.93
N ARG A 1013 -55.57 18.30 18.86
CA ARG A 1013 -56.48 17.81 19.92
C ARG A 1013 -55.77 17.55 21.24
N MET A 1014 -54.58 16.95 21.23
CA MET A 1014 -53.78 16.74 22.44
C MET A 1014 -53.32 18.06 23.07
N SER A 1015 -52.91 19.04 22.25
CA SER A 1015 -52.50 20.37 22.72
C SER A 1015 -53.66 21.18 23.30
N ALA A 1016 -54.88 20.99 22.77
CA ALA A 1016 -56.10 21.61 23.27
C ALA A 1016 -56.63 20.98 24.57
N ALA A 1017 -56.31 19.70 24.82
CA ALA A 1017 -56.69 18.99 26.05
C ALA A 1017 -55.67 19.17 27.21
N SER A 1018 -54.48 19.71 26.92
CA SER A 1018 -53.44 20.01 27.92
C SER A 1018 -53.44 21.47 28.39
N LYS A 1019 -54.31 22.30 27.82
CA LYS A 1019 -54.72 23.62 28.31
C LYS A 1019 -56.03 23.48 29.07
#